data_AF-A0AAU8JL54-F1
#
_entry.id   AF-A0AAU8JL54-F1
#
_cell.length_a   1.000
_cell.length_b   1.000
_cell.length_c   1.000
_cell.angle_alpha   90.00
_cell.angle_beta   90.00
_cell.angle_gamma   90.00
#
_symmetry.space_group_name_H-M   'P 1'
#
loop_
_entity.id
_entity.type
_entity.pdbx_description
1 polymer ?
#
loop_
_entity_poly.entity_id
_entity_poly.type
_entity_poly.pdbx_seq_one_letter_code
_entity_poly.pdbx_strand_id
1 'polypeptide(L)'
;MAKKRKQSETETEQLSLFDLNQATENPASNYIEAEIEAEIEDYDEVDLDDIDYDESGITEESSDRTIETPSELLTLKLLREAITAQNPNDLVMADFAEYVLPNLLRVAIGVTAKGGKFFDKIDQQREAAGKDKIRRDNAGDQSLNTHLLNGLFPANLIERRLQQFDTTVCRVVKDRERRLLVAGFILHDFEKFNYDLFPEMPEKYRAIRRDFTQDIRKLSLEEHREIISVIVRELGINQLIDSTNPESWSEYLDDLLFVAYNAQAKNDTNLNLSVHGLQPKLRDKTLRSLADLTRIADLMASVIKHPQDAEHRTLNDILHNLSDGNLKFTYHGIAENRGVLTNVVNNALIETYEAINTAECCYYKPLLYLPTGVIYLAMRQAPAIPETDIPERVVKKIKQLCGGQLQRRQTGFGRDGKGMKYAEYYSQFFDEFGLMQVGLAATLRILHGTKASVAKSRSDNLVKFQQNQILSPEYDFRFDDDIRIDQIAEFGDLVTRKIWGDRVTEIEKLCKQNKKTQQQLPELPDIVAEVAKFWQLSAYLNPIREIQRINESLKEHKLKGNTGGVPYEWYYLAAKYVQQNPGLEDVRDTCETLIQYVANLIQPILNQYKLPDGWDDLRDWVKRVVILPGKTSPITQNAEVFLDELDRYQLAKKPGRGRQLICSISHSAYTVTEQMESAVLFTPQVYTNKQMLGGSNAKRNISSIAGVEMMLRQILMNQTQAVGKRFEDGNYRYLYFYPTYYFTPETNKFLQAAYTNISQTRFTAPLRNHFITKEWQAKFDRIQYQTVDSFLIDEQLDKEKDRTFKLSYPEDQPLTFYFIALPPGKDAKDTESWVMPSWLAFAFPMILDVKTVVSESPIPPFNDGAEFEETVFLDSPPQAIQALTQRDRFRLDYILEGWEEGWEENQKKYPAPLNVLTAAYAIHLDVNAKQGKGGYDANWGKLVELATNFQTSPLYVFNYLNRWVRRQGVETARIEKIKLYAYAFYPCFDPYVEYQEDLMSLEIKSPESPLNHPKKLTELYREFYRANKQFSPKANAVLKPIDIAANTILNADPSFQGEALVDAVAAAVSKLMDRVHSSTAEGRWMFNSKERDIERQKILEFARYFVEEVFEKSFAGDRGRLAGRQINLIRDTCEFLYRLAQDKENQENKENQPLNEDD
;
A
#
# COMPACT_ATOMS: atom_id res chain seq x y z
N MET A 1 18.27 -35.12 -51.97
CA MET A 1 17.69 -36.30 -52.66
C MET A 1 16.31 -36.57 -52.09
N ALA A 2 15.36 -36.96 -52.93
CA ALA A 2 13.93 -36.70 -52.76
C ALA A 2 13.09 -37.87 -52.18
N LYS A 3 11.85 -37.49 -51.79
CA LYS A 3 10.60 -38.26 -51.54
C LYS A 3 10.35 -38.62 -50.06
N LYS A 4 9.19 -38.34 -49.45
CA LYS A 4 7.81 -38.24 -49.99
C LYS A 4 6.87 -37.46 -49.04
N ARG A 5 5.91 -36.74 -49.63
CA ARG A 5 4.78 -36.00 -49.02
C ARG A 5 3.74 -36.91 -48.33
N LYS A 6 3.01 -36.38 -47.34
CA LYS A 6 1.52 -36.32 -47.36
C LYS A 6 0.96 -35.26 -46.38
N GLN A 7 -0.08 -34.58 -46.86
CA GLN A 7 -0.86 -33.50 -46.26
C GLN A 7 -1.75 -33.96 -45.10
N SER A 8 -2.18 -33.03 -44.24
CA SER A 8 -3.56 -32.98 -43.77
C SER A 8 -4.06 -31.54 -43.66
N GLU A 9 -5.19 -31.32 -44.30
CA GLU A 9 -5.98 -30.11 -44.40
C GLU A 9 -7.12 -30.19 -43.36
N THR A 10 -7.43 -29.03 -42.75
CA THR A 10 -8.76 -28.50 -42.40
C THR A 10 -9.73 -29.13 -41.39
N GLU A 11 -10.44 -28.19 -40.75
CA GLU A 11 -11.87 -28.19 -40.36
C GLU A 11 -12.27 -28.47 -38.89
N THR A 12 -12.45 -27.33 -38.20
CA THR A 12 -13.60 -26.95 -37.37
C THR A 12 -14.88 -27.77 -37.54
N GLU A 13 -15.53 -28.11 -36.42
CA GLU A 13 -16.96 -27.84 -36.19
C GLU A 13 -17.35 -27.97 -34.70
N GLN A 14 -18.01 -26.93 -34.18
CA GLN A 14 -18.83 -26.93 -32.97
C GLN A 14 -20.24 -27.47 -33.31
N LEU A 15 -20.89 -28.13 -32.35
CA LEU A 15 -22.34 -28.04 -31.96
C LEU A 15 -22.60 -29.15 -30.92
N SER A 16 -22.86 -28.88 -29.63
CA SER A 16 -24.07 -28.31 -29.00
C SER A 16 -25.22 -29.31 -28.78
N LEU A 17 -25.82 -29.22 -27.57
CA LEU A 17 -27.24 -29.40 -27.21
C LEU A 17 -27.67 -30.58 -26.29
N PHE A 18 -28.12 -30.16 -25.10
CA PHE A 18 -29.38 -30.49 -24.39
C PHE A 18 -29.57 -31.76 -23.52
N ASP A 19 -29.94 -31.44 -22.27
CA ASP A 19 -31.03 -31.95 -21.41
C ASP A 19 -31.03 -33.39 -20.87
N LEU A 20 -31.16 -33.51 -19.54
CA LEU A 20 -32.36 -34.05 -18.86
C LEU A 20 -32.22 -34.05 -17.30
N ASN A 21 -33.13 -33.32 -16.63
CA ASN A 21 -34.01 -33.71 -15.49
C ASN A 21 -33.61 -34.93 -14.62
N GLN A 22 -33.78 -35.02 -13.28
CA GLN A 22 -34.85 -34.54 -12.38
C GLN A 22 -34.53 -34.96 -10.91
N ALA A 23 -34.99 -34.14 -9.95
CA ALA A 23 -35.52 -34.39 -8.58
C ALA A 23 -34.88 -35.49 -7.66
N THR A 24 -34.56 -35.25 -6.38
CA THR A 24 -35.52 -35.05 -5.26
C THR A 24 -34.78 -34.82 -3.91
N GLU A 25 -35.42 -34.03 -3.03
CA GLU A 25 -35.52 -34.13 -1.56
C GLU A 25 -34.30 -33.96 -0.61
N ASN A 26 -34.38 -32.89 0.19
CA ASN A 26 -33.79 -32.68 1.54
C ASN A 26 -34.62 -33.47 2.59
N PRO A 27 -34.19 -33.77 3.86
CA PRO A 27 -33.36 -32.90 4.72
C PRO A 27 -32.45 -33.57 5.80
N ALA A 28 -31.64 -32.72 6.46
CA ALA A 28 -31.24 -32.76 7.90
C ALA A 28 -30.13 -33.70 8.44
N SER A 29 -29.19 -33.03 9.13
CA SER A 29 -28.32 -33.44 10.26
C SER A 29 -27.41 -34.66 10.10
N ASN A 30 -26.09 -34.46 10.21
CA ASN A 30 -25.30 -34.78 11.42
C ASN A 30 -23.79 -34.89 11.15
N TYR A 31 -23.04 -34.47 12.17
CA TYR A 31 -21.68 -34.86 12.58
C TYR A 31 -20.53 -34.91 11.56
N ILE A 32 -19.53 -34.06 11.83
CA ILE A 32 -18.17 -34.12 11.33
C ILE A 32 -17.44 -35.23 12.10
N GLU A 33 -17.07 -36.30 11.42
CA GLU A 33 -15.95 -37.17 11.79
C GLU A 33 -14.95 -37.15 10.63
N ALA A 34 -13.71 -36.77 10.95
CA ALA A 34 -12.59 -36.76 10.04
C ALA A 34 -11.87 -38.11 10.14
N GLU A 35 -11.93 -38.91 9.09
CA GLU A 35 -11.00 -40.01 8.86
C GLU A 35 -9.86 -39.53 7.95
N ILE A 36 -8.64 -39.66 8.46
CA ILE A 36 -7.38 -39.43 7.76
C ILE A 36 -6.92 -40.80 7.24
N GLU A 37 -6.95 -41.01 5.94
CA GLU A 37 -6.18 -42.07 5.29
C GLU A 37 -4.94 -41.46 4.62
N ALA A 38 -3.78 -42.04 4.95
CA ALA A 38 -2.49 -41.68 4.41
C ALA A 38 -2.23 -42.49 3.14
N GLU A 39 -2.21 -41.83 1.98
CA GLU A 39 -1.67 -42.41 0.75
C GLU A 39 -0.20 -42.00 0.58
N ILE A 40 0.63 -43.01 0.39
CA ILE A 40 2.05 -42.93 0.03
C ILE A 40 2.09 -42.93 -1.50
N GLU A 41 2.49 -41.81 -2.12
CA GLU A 41 2.73 -41.74 -3.57
C GLU A 41 4.21 -41.98 -3.89
N ASP A 42 4.44 -43.05 -4.67
CA ASP A 42 5.70 -43.38 -5.34
C ASP A 42 6.05 -42.30 -6.39
N TYR A 43 7.31 -41.91 -6.43
CA TYR A 43 7.86 -41.02 -7.45
C TYR A 43 8.29 -41.84 -8.67
N ASP A 44 7.66 -41.60 -9.82
CA ASP A 44 8.15 -42.07 -11.13
C ASP A 44 9.46 -41.37 -11.50
N GLU A 45 10.49 -42.18 -11.75
CA GLU A 45 11.75 -41.81 -12.41
C GLU A 45 11.46 -41.33 -13.85
N VAL A 46 11.91 -40.12 -14.19
CA VAL A 46 11.97 -39.64 -15.58
C VAL A 46 13.44 -39.58 -15.99
N ASP A 47 13.78 -40.37 -17.00
CA ASP A 47 15.10 -40.48 -17.63
C ASP A 47 15.71 -39.11 -17.95
N LEU A 48 16.91 -38.89 -17.39
CA LEU A 48 17.82 -37.79 -17.65
C LEU A 48 18.85 -38.28 -18.66
N ASP A 49 18.70 -37.95 -19.94
CA ASP A 49 19.81 -37.92 -20.87
C ASP A 49 19.53 -36.86 -21.95
N ASP A 50 20.57 -36.07 -22.26
CA ASP A 50 20.65 -34.91 -23.17
C ASP A 50 20.12 -33.55 -22.67
N ILE A 51 20.88 -32.93 -21.77
CA ILE A 51 21.03 -31.45 -21.75
C ILE A 51 22.53 -31.12 -21.80
N ASP A 52 22.94 -30.62 -22.95
CA ASP A 52 24.27 -30.07 -23.24
C ASP A 52 24.57 -28.92 -22.26
N TYR A 53 25.62 -29.10 -21.45
CA TYR A 53 26.13 -28.10 -20.52
C TYR A 53 27.02 -27.11 -21.27
N ASP A 54 26.44 -26.15 -21.98
CA ASP A 54 27.19 -24.94 -22.38
C ASP A 54 26.34 -23.71 -22.76
N GLU A 55 25.16 -23.56 -22.16
CA GLU A 55 24.43 -22.28 -22.26
C GLU A 55 23.79 -21.91 -20.92
N SER A 56 24.66 -21.77 -19.90
CA SER A 56 24.35 -20.96 -18.72
C SER A 56 24.36 -19.49 -19.11
N GLY A 57 23.33 -19.07 -19.84
CA GLY A 57 23.00 -17.70 -20.16
C GLY A 57 22.49 -16.91 -18.94
N ILE A 58 23.28 -16.91 -17.86
CA ILE A 58 23.39 -15.73 -17.00
C ILE A 58 24.24 -14.72 -17.80
N THR A 59 23.71 -14.27 -18.94
CA THR A 59 24.12 -12.98 -19.45
C THR A 59 23.57 -11.97 -18.46
N GLU A 60 24.51 -11.43 -17.69
CA GLU A 60 24.48 -10.06 -17.22
C GLU A 60 23.89 -9.17 -18.33
N GLU A 61 22.57 -8.93 -18.29
CA GLU A 61 22.11 -7.63 -18.74
C GLU A 61 22.71 -6.66 -17.73
N SER A 62 23.79 -6.00 -18.18
CA SER A 62 24.20 -4.70 -17.71
C SER A 62 23.02 -3.74 -17.84
N SER A 63 22.07 -3.83 -16.92
CA SER A 63 21.50 -2.60 -16.39
C SER A 63 22.70 -1.92 -15.76
N ASP A 64 23.17 -0.87 -16.42
CA ASP A 64 24.30 -0.02 -16.04
C ASP A 64 24.01 0.78 -14.75
N ARG A 65 23.26 0.19 -13.81
CA ARG A 65 23.29 0.58 -12.40
C ARG A 65 24.51 -0.11 -11.80
N THR A 66 25.66 0.43 -12.17
CA THR A 66 26.90 0.33 -11.40
C THR A 66 26.56 0.51 -9.92
N ILE A 67 27.32 -0.11 -9.03
CA ILE A 67 27.22 0.11 -7.58
C ILE A 67 27.48 1.61 -7.36
N GLU A 68 26.40 2.40 -7.34
CA GLU A 68 26.47 3.82 -7.12
C GLU A 68 26.97 4.01 -5.69
N THR A 69 27.96 4.88 -5.55
CA THR A 69 28.28 5.57 -4.30
C THR A 69 26.98 5.96 -3.61
N PRO A 70 26.86 5.91 -2.27
CA PRO A 70 25.59 6.14 -1.59
C PRO A 70 25.03 7.49 -2.05
N SER A 71 24.04 7.41 -2.94
CA SER A 71 23.35 8.56 -3.47
C SER A 71 22.56 9.18 -2.31
N GLU A 72 22.44 10.50 -2.34
CA GLU A 72 21.58 11.21 -1.38
C GLU A 72 20.20 10.54 -1.36
N LEU A 73 19.63 10.31 -0.16
CA LEU A 73 18.28 9.74 -0.01
C LEU A 73 17.30 10.53 -0.89
N LEU A 74 16.56 9.84 -1.76
CA LEU A 74 15.60 10.49 -2.65
C LEU A 74 14.53 11.22 -1.83
N THR A 75 14.11 10.64 -0.72
CA THR A 75 13.19 11.27 0.24
C THR A 75 13.74 12.57 0.84
N LEU A 76 15.03 12.60 1.18
CA LEU A 76 15.70 13.82 1.65
C LEU A 76 15.70 14.90 0.57
N LYS A 77 16.08 14.54 -0.66
CA LYS A 77 16.06 15.45 -1.82
C LYS A 77 14.66 16.05 -2.02
N LEU A 78 13.63 15.20 -2.10
CA LEU A 78 12.24 15.64 -2.30
C LEU A 78 11.75 16.55 -1.17
N LEU A 79 12.12 16.25 0.08
CA LEU A 79 11.74 17.08 1.23
C LEU A 79 12.46 18.43 1.23
N ARG A 80 13.75 18.48 0.86
CA ARG A 80 14.51 19.74 0.69
C ARG A 80 13.89 20.63 -0.40
N GLU A 81 13.51 20.02 -1.53
CA GLU A 81 12.82 20.72 -2.62
C GLU A 81 11.45 21.25 -2.15
N ALA A 82 10.69 20.45 -1.40
CA ALA A 82 9.40 20.85 -0.86
C ALA A 82 9.52 22.02 0.14
N ILE A 83 10.49 21.98 1.07
CA ILE A 83 10.76 23.06 2.02
C ILE A 83 11.10 24.35 1.28
N THR A 84 12.03 24.28 0.33
CA THR A 84 12.48 25.45 -0.46
C THR A 84 11.33 26.04 -1.27
N ALA A 85 10.49 25.20 -1.87
CA ALA A 85 9.38 25.65 -2.70
C ALA A 85 8.25 26.29 -1.88
N GLN A 86 8.01 25.85 -0.65
CA GLN A 86 6.99 26.43 0.24
C GLN A 86 7.49 27.65 1.03
N ASN A 87 8.82 27.76 1.21
CA ASN A 87 9.45 28.87 1.90
C ASN A 87 10.40 29.65 0.97
N PRO A 88 9.89 30.29 -0.11
CA PRO A 88 10.72 31.04 -1.03
C PRO A 88 11.38 32.22 -0.31
N ASN A 89 12.67 32.43 -0.60
CA ASN A 89 13.52 33.47 -0.03
C ASN A 89 13.73 33.39 1.49
N ASP A 90 13.66 32.18 2.06
CA ASP A 90 13.82 31.92 3.48
C ASP A 90 15.13 31.18 3.77
N LEU A 91 16.20 31.94 4.04
CA LEU A 91 17.53 31.38 4.26
C LEU A 91 17.60 30.46 5.49
N VAL A 92 16.84 30.74 6.56
CA VAL A 92 16.86 29.89 7.76
C VAL A 92 16.28 28.51 7.47
N MET A 93 15.20 28.43 6.70
CA MET A 93 14.61 27.14 6.30
C MET A 93 15.48 26.41 5.27
N ALA A 94 16.14 27.13 4.36
CA ALA A 94 17.10 26.55 3.44
C ALA A 94 18.30 25.93 4.19
N ASP A 95 18.88 26.68 5.14
CA ASP A 95 20.00 26.20 5.97
C ASP A 95 19.57 25.04 6.89
N PHE A 96 18.34 25.06 7.42
CA PHE A 96 17.79 23.92 8.17
C PHE A 96 17.71 22.67 7.30
N ALA A 97 17.21 22.81 6.07
CA ALA A 97 17.08 21.72 5.11
C ALA A 97 18.44 21.17 4.65
N GLU A 98 19.47 22.03 4.59
CA GLU A 98 20.85 21.66 4.25
C GLU A 98 21.57 20.95 5.40
N TYR A 99 21.60 21.56 6.59
CA TYR A 99 22.52 21.16 7.64
C TYR A 99 21.88 20.25 8.70
N VAL A 100 20.60 20.46 9.01
CA VAL A 100 19.93 19.78 10.13
C VAL A 100 19.10 18.60 9.67
N LEU A 101 18.31 18.78 8.61
CA LEU A 101 17.37 17.78 8.13
C LEU A 101 18.02 16.41 7.82
N PRO A 102 19.17 16.31 7.10
CA PRO A 102 19.77 15.01 6.79
C PRO A 102 20.15 14.21 8.05
N ASN A 103 20.71 14.91 9.04
CA ASN A 103 21.13 14.31 10.30
C ASN A 103 19.94 13.94 11.18
N LEU A 104 18.89 14.77 11.17
CA LEU A 104 17.65 14.50 11.89
C LEU A 104 16.96 13.23 11.37
N LEU A 105 16.80 13.09 10.05
CA LEU A 105 16.18 11.91 9.44
C LEU A 105 16.94 10.61 9.76
N ARG A 106 18.26 10.69 9.91
CA ARG A 106 19.12 9.56 10.31
C ARG A 106 18.88 9.10 11.76
N VAL A 107 18.70 10.03 12.70
CA VAL A 107 18.63 9.69 14.14
C VAL A 107 17.21 9.51 14.69
N ALA A 108 16.19 9.96 13.96
CA ALA A 108 14.79 9.88 14.41
C ALA A 108 13.95 8.83 13.67
N ILE A 109 14.54 8.05 12.75
CA ILE A 109 13.86 6.96 12.06
C ILE A 109 13.35 5.89 13.04
N GLY A 110 12.04 5.63 12.99
CA GLY A 110 11.39 4.63 13.82
C GLY A 110 11.56 4.89 15.32
N VAL A 111 11.75 6.15 15.72
CA VAL A 111 11.77 6.60 17.11
C VAL A 111 10.43 7.24 17.41
N THR A 112 9.76 6.80 18.47
CA THR A 112 8.50 7.38 18.93
C THR A 112 8.71 8.63 19.79
N ALA A 113 8.05 9.74 19.45
CA ALA A 113 7.83 10.85 20.38
C ALA A 113 6.69 10.53 21.36
N LYS A 114 5.63 9.90 20.84
CA LYS A 114 4.44 9.47 21.59
C LYS A 114 3.98 8.08 21.15
N GLY A 115 3.23 7.42 22.03
CA GLY A 115 2.78 6.06 21.80
C GLY A 115 3.89 5.04 21.99
N GLY A 116 3.89 4.00 21.16
CA GLY A 116 4.93 2.98 21.13
C GLY A 116 4.96 2.08 22.37
N LYS A 117 6.12 1.44 22.58
CA LYS A 117 6.37 0.51 23.69
C LYS A 117 6.22 1.14 25.08
N PHE A 118 6.25 2.46 25.16
CA PHE A 118 6.12 3.21 26.41
C PHE A 118 4.77 2.92 27.10
N PHE A 119 3.67 2.89 26.36
CA PHE A 119 2.35 2.63 26.94
C PHE A 119 2.21 1.18 27.40
N ASP A 120 2.76 0.22 26.66
CA ASP A 120 2.74 -1.19 27.06
C ASP A 120 3.44 -1.39 28.40
N LYS A 121 4.62 -0.78 28.57
CA LYS A 121 5.40 -0.88 29.82
C LYS A 121 4.69 -0.22 30.99
N ILE A 122 4.08 0.95 30.79
CA ILE A 122 3.36 1.60 31.88
C ILE A 122 2.11 0.80 32.25
N ASP A 123 1.39 0.26 31.28
CA ASP A 123 0.24 -0.59 31.55
C ASP A 123 0.66 -1.85 32.31
N GLN A 124 1.78 -2.50 31.93
CA GLN A 124 2.36 -3.62 32.68
C GLN A 124 2.71 -3.22 34.14
N GLN A 125 3.37 -2.08 34.34
CA GLN A 125 3.70 -1.59 35.69
C GLN A 125 2.47 -1.25 36.53
N ARG A 126 1.43 -0.67 35.91
CA ARG A 126 0.18 -0.34 36.60
C ARG A 126 -0.60 -1.58 36.95
N GLU A 127 -0.69 -2.53 36.03
CA GLU A 127 -1.34 -3.81 36.26
C GLU A 127 -0.60 -4.58 37.37
N ALA A 128 0.75 -4.54 37.42
CA ALA A 128 1.53 -5.11 38.53
C ALA A 128 1.22 -4.45 39.87
N ALA A 129 0.97 -3.14 39.84
CA ALA A 129 0.57 -2.36 41.01
C ALA A 129 -0.94 -2.45 41.34
N GLY A 130 -1.71 -3.30 40.64
CA GLY A 130 -3.16 -3.45 40.82
C GLY A 130 -3.96 -2.20 40.44
N LYS A 131 -3.44 -1.36 39.54
CA LYS A 131 -4.06 -0.12 39.06
C LYS A 131 -4.63 -0.31 37.66
N ASP A 132 -5.67 0.45 37.35
CA ASP A 132 -6.25 0.51 36.01
C ASP A 132 -5.24 1.04 34.98
N LYS A 133 -5.38 0.54 33.74
CA LYS A 133 -4.61 0.99 32.57
C LYS A 133 -4.75 2.49 32.33
N ILE A 134 -3.78 3.07 31.64
CA ILE A 134 -3.81 4.51 31.34
C ILE A 134 -4.94 4.83 30.36
N ARG A 135 -5.56 6.00 30.52
CA ARG A 135 -6.45 6.57 29.50
C ARG A 135 -5.73 6.64 28.14
N ARG A 136 -6.34 6.05 27.12
CA ARG A 136 -5.70 5.86 25.80
C ARG A 136 -5.85 7.03 24.84
N ASP A 137 -6.43 8.15 25.29
CA ASP A 137 -6.67 9.34 24.45
C ASP A 137 -5.39 9.94 23.83
N ASN A 138 -4.22 9.66 24.42
CA ASN A 138 -2.89 10.09 23.94
C ASN A 138 -1.94 8.91 23.68
N ALA A 139 -2.48 7.69 23.54
CA ALA A 139 -1.70 6.49 23.27
C ALA A 139 -1.37 6.31 21.78
N GLY A 140 -1.85 7.18 20.90
CA GLY A 140 -1.58 7.09 19.47
C GLY A 140 -0.12 7.38 19.13
N ASP A 141 0.45 6.54 18.28
CA ASP A 141 1.83 6.62 17.83
C ASP A 141 2.08 7.90 17.04
N GLN A 142 3.17 8.57 17.40
CA GLN A 142 3.73 9.70 16.66
C GLN A 142 5.25 9.55 16.63
N SER A 143 5.83 9.56 15.43
CA SER A 143 7.29 9.53 15.27
C SER A 143 7.91 10.85 15.74
N LEU A 144 9.16 10.80 16.16
CA LEU A 144 9.92 11.98 16.56
C LEU A 144 10.15 12.93 15.40
N ASN A 145 10.42 12.40 14.20
CA ASN A 145 10.53 13.18 12.97
C ASN A 145 9.24 13.97 12.71
N THR A 146 8.08 13.31 12.68
CA THR A 146 6.82 13.99 12.45
C THR A 146 6.53 14.99 13.56
N HIS A 147 6.73 14.66 14.84
CA HIS A 147 6.49 15.61 15.94
C HIS A 147 7.29 16.91 15.77
N LEU A 148 8.57 16.81 15.43
CA LEU A 148 9.43 17.97 15.20
C LEU A 148 9.04 18.72 13.91
N LEU A 149 8.85 18.04 12.78
CA LEU A 149 8.53 18.73 11.53
C LEU A 149 7.12 19.35 11.54
N ASN A 150 6.12 18.65 12.09
CA ASN A 150 4.75 19.12 12.23
C ASN A 150 4.60 20.25 13.26
N GLY A 151 5.56 20.44 14.17
CA GLY A 151 5.63 21.63 15.02
C GLY A 151 6.38 22.78 14.36
N LEU A 152 7.55 22.50 13.77
CA LEU A 152 8.46 23.50 13.22
C LEU A 152 7.83 24.27 12.06
N PHE A 153 7.32 23.58 11.05
CA PHE A 153 6.83 24.23 9.83
C PHE A 153 5.63 25.16 10.05
N PRO A 154 4.57 24.78 10.78
CA PRO A 154 3.49 25.72 11.03
C PRO A 154 3.92 26.87 11.95
N ALA A 155 4.78 26.63 12.94
CA ALA A 155 5.33 27.70 13.76
C ALA A 155 6.16 28.69 12.93
N ASN A 156 6.91 28.19 11.95
CA ASN A 156 7.62 29.01 10.97
C ASN A 156 6.67 29.87 10.13
N LEU A 157 5.58 29.28 9.61
CA LEU A 157 4.57 30.00 8.85
C LEU A 157 3.85 31.07 9.69
N ILE A 158 3.57 30.77 10.96
CA ILE A 158 3.01 31.74 11.92
C ILE A 158 4.01 32.87 12.16
N GLU A 159 5.28 32.57 12.46
CA GLU A 159 6.32 33.57 12.69
C GLU A 159 6.48 34.52 11.49
N ARG A 160 6.59 33.98 10.27
CA ARG A 160 6.64 34.79 9.04
C ARG A 160 5.39 35.64 8.86
N ARG A 161 4.23 35.12 9.24
CA ARG A 161 2.98 35.88 9.19
C ARG A 161 2.98 37.02 10.21
N LEU A 162 3.54 36.82 11.40
CA LEU A 162 3.67 37.83 12.44
C LEU A 162 4.59 38.99 12.03
N GLN A 163 5.61 38.73 11.20
CA GLN A 163 6.49 39.76 10.64
C GLN A 163 5.76 40.78 9.75
N GLN A 164 4.58 40.45 9.23
CA GLN A 164 3.77 41.32 8.38
C GLN A 164 2.89 42.29 9.20
N PHE A 165 2.90 42.17 10.52
CA PHE A 165 2.17 43.01 11.45
C PHE A 165 3.15 43.72 12.41
N ASP A 166 2.73 44.84 12.98
CA ASP A 166 3.50 45.54 14.04
C ASP A 166 3.35 44.82 15.39
N THR A 167 3.88 43.60 15.46
CA THR A 167 3.82 42.72 16.63
C THR A 167 5.10 42.78 17.46
N THR A 168 5.03 42.32 18.71
CA THR A 168 6.22 42.13 19.55
C THR A 168 7.24 41.22 18.88
N VAL A 169 6.79 40.12 18.26
CA VAL A 169 7.65 39.16 17.53
C VAL A 169 8.42 39.85 16.40
N CYS A 170 7.73 40.64 15.56
CA CYS A 170 8.37 41.41 14.47
C CYS A 170 9.51 42.31 14.96
N ARG A 171 9.37 42.90 16.17
CA ARG A 171 10.36 43.81 16.75
C ARG A 171 11.59 43.09 17.32
N VAL A 172 11.40 41.90 17.90
CA VAL A 172 12.45 41.22 18.70
C VAL A 172 13.06 39.97 18.05
N VAL A 173 12.36 39.31 17.13
CA VAL A 173 12.83 38.12 16.43
C VAL A 173 13.38 38.54 15.07
N LYS A 174 14.70 38.47 14.91
CA LYS A 174 15.40 38.66 13.63
C LYS A 174 16.05 37.34 13.21
N ASP A 175 16.84 37.36 12.14
CA ASP A 175 17.42 36.14 11.54
C ASP A 175 18.17 35.26 12.55
N ARG A 176 19.04 35.86 13.38
CA ARG A 176 19.78 35.15 14.44
C ARG A 176 18.86 34.51 15.48
N GLU A 177 17.92 35.30 16.02
CA GLU A 177 16.97 34.80 17.02
C GLU A 177 16.08 33.69 16.45
N ARG A 178 15.76 33.76 15.15
CA ARG A 178 15.01 32.72 14.44
C ARG A 178 15.83 31.45 14.23
N ARG A 179 17.13 31.53 13.94
CA ARG A 179 18.03 30.36 13.92
C ARG A 179 18.07 29.68 15.30
N LEU A 180 18.16 30.47 16.37
CA LEU A 180 18.11 29.96 17.75
C LEU A 180 16.74 29.37 18.13
N LEU A 181 15.64 29.92 17.62
CA LEU A 181 14.29 29.33 17.76
C LEU A 181 14.24 27.92 17.16
N VAL A 182 14.67 27.79 15.90
CA VAL A 182 14.67 26.50 15.18
C VAL A 182 15.55 25.50 15.93
N ALA A 183 16.77 25.90 16.28
CA ALA A 183 17.70 25.08 17.06
C ALA A 183 17.10 24.64 18.42
N GLY A 184 16.58 25.58 19.20
CA GLY A 184 16.00 25.31 20.51
C GLY A 184 14.76 24.43 20.44
N PHE A 185 13.93 24.57 19.40
CA PHE A 185 12.77 23.71 19.19
C PHE A 185 13.16 22.29 18.78
N ILE A 186 14.16 22.08 17.91
CA ILE A 186 14.63 20.72 17.60
C ILE A 186 15.15 19.99 18.85
N LEU A 187 15.71 20.74 19.80
CA LEU A 187 16.22 20.22 21.07
C LEU A 187 15.15 20.07 22.17
N HIS A 188 13.89 20.49 21.95
CA HIS A 188 12.93 20.64 23.05
C HIS A 188 12.61 19.33 23.77
N ASP A 189 12.60 18.21 23.05
CA ASP A 189 12.33 16.84 23.53
C ASP A 189 13.60 15.97 23.42
N PHE A 190 14.75 16.52 23.82
CA PHE A 190 16.05 15.86 23.72
C PHE A 190 16.13 14.50 24.44
N GLU A 191 15.24 14.22 25.39
CA GLU A 191 15.15 12.93 26.08
C GLU A 191 14.51 11.82 25.22
N LYS A 192 13.78 12.18 24.16
CA LYS A 192 13.06 11.23 23.31
C LYS A 192 13.97 10.53 22.31
N PHE A 193 15.03 11.21 21.87
CA PHE A 193 16.01 10.65 20.95
C PHE A 193 16.53 9.29 21.44
N ASN A 194 16.83 8.42 20.47
CA ASN A 194 17.56 7.20 20.74
C ASN A 194 19.07 7.51 20.76
N TYR A 195 19.66 7.53 21.95
CA TYR A 195 21.07 7.89 22.16
C TYR A 195 22.06 6.87 21.59
N ASP A 196 21.60 5.67 21.24
CA ASP A 196 22.42 4.68 20.53
C ASP A 196 22.71 5.08 19.08
N LEU A 197 21.95 6.04 18.53
CA LEU A 197 22.13 6.55 17.17
C LEU A 197 23.09 7.75 17.08
N PHE A 198 23.63 8.19 18.22
CA PHE A 198 24.60 9.28 18.34
C PHE A 198 25.98 8.71 18.70
N PRO A 199 26.90 8.49 17.75
CA PRO A 199 28.21 7.88 18.00
C PRO A 199 29.05 8.58 19.07
N GLU A 200 28.96 9.90 19.20
CA GLU A 200 29.70 10.67 20.19
C GLU A 200 29.04 10.70 21.58
N MET A 201 27.81 10.19 21.71
CA MET A 201 27.10 10.18 22.99
C MET A 201 27.77 9.26 24.01
N PRO A 202 28.14 9.77 25.21
CA PRO A 202 28.73 8.96 26.27
C PRO A 202 27.88 7.75 26.69
N GLU A 203 28.52 6.60 26.94
CA GLU A 203 27.82 5.36 27.32
C GLU A 203 26.99 5.51 28.60
N LYS A 204 27.40 6.39 29.52
CA LYS A 204 26.59 6.71 30.72
C LYS A 204 25.17 7.16 30.35
N TYR A 205 25.01 7.99 29.32
CA TYR A 205 23.70 8.51 28.92
C TYR A 205 22.94 7.50 28.06
N ARG A 206 23.64 6.71 27.23
CA ARG A 206 23.03 5.58 26.50
C ARG A 206 22.43 4.56 27.46
N ALA A 207 23.19 4.17 28.49
CA ALA A 207 22.73 3.24 29.52
C ALA A 207 21.49 3.77 30.26
N ILE A 208 21.48 5.04 30.66
CA ILE A 208 20.32 5.68 31.29
C ILE A 208 19.11 5.66 30.34
N ARG A 209 19.31 5.94 29.05
CA ARG A 209 18.22 5.98 28.07
C ARG A 209 17.61 4.60 27.79
N ARG A 210 18.41 3.53 27.86
CA ARG A 210 17.96 2.13 27.74
C ARG A 210 17.16 1.68 28.98
N ASP A 211 17.42 2.28 30.15
CA ASP A 211 16.72 2.01 31.40
C ASP A 211 15.46 2.88 31.55
N PHE A 212 14.29 2.24 31.39
CA PHE A 212 12.99 2.91 31.48
C PHE A 212 12.63 3.40 32.89
N THR A 213 13.37 3.03 33.92
CA THR A 213 13.16 3.50 35.30
C THR A 213 13.86 4.83 35.59
N GLN A 214 14.82 5.19 34.75
CA GLN A 214 15.58 6.43 34.87
C GLN A 214 15.05 7.48 33.89
N ASP A 215 15.31 8.74 34.20
CA ASP A 215 14.74 9.88 33.49
C ASP A 215 15.82 10.91 33.20
N ILE A 216 16.12 11.09 31.91
CA ILE A 216 17.12 12.05 31.42
C ILE A 216 16.81 13.47 31.91
N ARG A 217 15.53 13.85 32.06
CA ARG A 217 15.14 15.20 32.52
C ARG A 217 15.51 15.45 33.99
N LYS A 218 15.79 14.41 34.78
CA LYS A 218 16.19 14.52 36.20
C LYS A 218 17.69 14.63 36.42
N LEU A 219 18.50 14.57 35.35
CA LEU A 219 19.94 14.78 35.43
C LEU A 219 20.29 16.23 35.78
N SER A 220 21.55 16.45 36.17
CA SER A 220 22.03 17.79 36.50
C SER A 220 22.16 18.68 35.26
N LEU A 221 22.16 20.00 35.48
CA LEU A 221 22.28 20.98 34.39
C LEU A 221 23.58 20.81 33.57
N GLU A 222 24.70 20.46 34.22
CA GLU A 222 25.96 20.23 33.52
C GLU A 222 25.90 18.99 32.62
N GLU A 223 25.17 17.95 33.05
CA GLU A 223 24.94 16.76 32.23
C GLU A 223 24.04 17.08 31.03
N HIS A 224 23.01 17.92 31.21
CA HIS A 224 22.20 18.42 30.10
C HIS A 224 23.04 19.25 29.11
N ARG A 225 23.97 20.10 29.59
CA ARG A 225 24.91 20.83 28.72
C ARG A 225 25.78 19.88 27.91
N GLU A 226 26.27 18.79 28.50
CA GLU A 226 27.07 17.77 27.78
C GLU A 226 26.23 17.06 26.70
N ILE A 227 25.02 16.62 27.04
CA ILE A 227 24.08 15.96 26.10
C ILE A 227 23.76 16.89 24.93
N ILE A 228 23.34 18.12 25.21
CA ILE A 228 22.98 19.09 24.16
C ILE A 228 24.18 19.44 23.29
N SER A 229 25.39 19.50 23.86
CA SER A 229 26.60 19.76 23.08
C SER A 229 26.86 18.68 22.03
N VAL A 230 26.64 17.41 22.37
CA VAL A 230 26.73 16.29 21.42
C VAL A 230 25.64 16.42 20.35
N ILE A 231 24.38 16.59 20.76
CA ILE A 231 23.25 16.66 19.84
C ILE A 231 23.40 17.84 18.86
N VAL A 232 23.87 19.01 19.33
CA VAL A 232 24.05 20.19 18.48
C VAL A 232 25.08 19.95 17.36
N ARG A 233 26.18 19.26 17.65
CA ARG A 233 27.22 18.94 16.65
C ARG A 233 26.76 17.85 15.70
N GLU A 234 26.22 16.76 16.23
CA GLU A 234 25.78 15.62 15.41
C GLU A 234 24.57 15.91 14.52
N LEU A 235 23.69 16.83 14.94
CA LEU A 235 22.57 17.29 14.12
C LEU A 235 22.95 18.44 13.18
N GLY A 236 24.17 18.96 13.19
CA GLY A 236 24.55 20.11 12.36
C GLY A 236 23.86 21.43 12.77
N ILE A 237 23.32 21.51 13.99
CA ILE A 237 22.68 22.73 14.51
C ILE A 237 23.71 23.85 14.67
N ASN A 238 24.96 23.51 14.96
CA ASN A 238 26.07 24.47 15.00
C ASN A 238 26.26 25.22 13.67
N GLN A 239 26.14 24.51 12.53
CA GLN A 239 26.18 25.10 11.18
C GLN A 239 24.95 25.97 10.90
N LEU A 240 23.77 25.56 11.37
CA LEU A 240 22.54 26.36 11.25
C LEU A 240 22.65 27.69 12.01
N ILE A 241 23.25 27.70 13.19
CA ILE A 241 23.41 28.91 14.00
C ILE A 241 24.41 29.87 13.35
N ASP A 242 25.58 29.36 12.95
CA ASP A 242 26.61 30.13 12.26
C ASP A 242 27.50 29.20 11.42
N SER A 243 27.31 29.21 10.10
CA SER A 243 28.11 28.41 9.16
C SER A 243 29.54 28.93 8.98
N THR A 244 29.80 30.21 9.33
CA THR A 244 31.15 30.80 9.23
C THR A 244 32.00 30.51 10.45
N ASN A 245 31.38 30.42 11.63
CA ASN A 245 32.02 30.04 12.88
C ASN A 245 31.16 29.04 13.66
N PRO A 246 31.23 27.74 13.30
CA PRO A 246 30.42 26.69 13.92
C PRO A 246 30.74 26.38 15.39
N GLU A 247 31.60 27.13 16.07
CA GLU A 247 31.80 27.02 17.53
C GLU A 247 31.09 28.14 18.31
N SER A 248 30.57 29.15 17.62
CA SER A 248 29.89 30.30 18.24
C SER A 248 28.58 29.94 18.95
N TRP A 249 27.98 28.79 18.62
CA TRP A 249 26.77 28.29 19.28
C TRP A 249 26.98 28.06 20.79
N SER A 250 28.21 27.77 21.21
CA SER A 250 28.55 27.55 22.62
C SER A 250 28.24 28.77 23.50
N GLU A 251 28.29 29.98 22.94
CA GLU A 251 27.89 31.22 23.62
C GLU A 251 26.37 31.29 23.90
N TYR A 252 25.56 30.52 23.18
CA TYR A 252 24.11 30.50 23.26
C TYR A 252 23.57 29.19 23.86
N LEU A 253 24.43 28.33 24.43
CA LEU A 253 24.03 27.04 24.99
C LEU A 253 22.92 27.18 26.04
N ASP A 254 23.04 28.15 26.95
CA ASP A 254 22.03 28.40 27.97
C ASP A 254 20.75 29.05 27.40
N ASP A 255 20.84 29.78 26.28
CA ASP A 255 19.66 30.25 25.53
C ASP A 255 18.92 29.06 24.87
N LEU A 256 19.64 28.12 24.27
CA LEU A 256 19.06 26.91 23.66
C LEU A 256 18.37 26.03 24.70
N LEU A 257 19.02 25.80 25.85
CA LEU A 257 18.44 25.08 26.98
C LEU A 257 17.19 25.80 27.51
N PHE A 258 17.22 27.13 27.63
CA PHE A 258 16.05 27.89 28.04
C PHE A 258 14.88 27.68 27.08
N VAL A 259 15.10 27.77 25.77
CA VAL A 259 14.05 27.55 24.77
C VAL A 259 13.53 26.10 24.84
N ALA A 260 14.43 25.11 24.92
CA ALA A 260 14.08 23.70 25.00
C ALA A 260 13.23 23.34 26.24
N TYR A 261 13.58 23.85 27.42
CA TYR A 261 12.81 23.57 28.65
C TYR A 261 11.44 24.24 28.68
N ASN A 262 11.30 25.41 28.06
CA ASN A 262 10.08 26.21 28.13
C ASN A 262 9.13 25.99 26.95
N ALA A 263 9.29 24.87 26.22
CA ALA A 263 8.31 24.38 25.24
C ALA A 263 6.98 23.96 25.89
N GLN A 264 6.96 23.65 27.19
CA GLN A 264 5.77 23.32 27.96
C GLN A 264 5.56 24.27 29.16
N ALA A 265 4.41 24.17 29.83
CA ALA A 265 4.02 25.06 30.94
C ALA A 265 3.79 24.36 32.29
N LYS A 266 3.84 23.02 32.34
CA LYS A 266 3.41 22.24 33.52
C LYS A 266 4.56 21.56 34.28
N ASN A 267 5.52 20.96 33.58
CA ASN A 267 6.62 20.22 34.17
C ASN A 267 7.95 20.84 33.71
N ASP A 268 8.96 20.83 34.58
CA ASP A 268 10.37 21.19 34.29
C ASP A 268 10.61 22.54 33.59
N THR A 269 9.71 23.51 33.79
CA THR A 269 9.84 24.85 33.23
C THR A 269 10.83 25.71 34.00
N ASN A 270 11.91 26.14 33.36
CA ASN A 270 12.96 26.94 33.96
C ASN A 270 12.76 28.45 33.75
N LEU A 271 11.55 28.96 34.07
CA LEU A 271 11.23 30.39 33.94
C LEU A 271 11.95 31.27 34.97
N ASN A 272 12.43 30.68 36.08
CA ASN A 272 13.21 31.39 37.10
C ASN A 272 14.71 31.11 36.98
N LEU A 273 15.38 31.88 36.11
CA LEU A 273 16.81 31.74 35.83
C LEU A 273 17.70 31.73 37.10
N SER A 274 17.33 32.51 38.12
CA SER A 274 18.09 32.62 39.37
C SER A 274 18.07 31.35 40.24
N VAL A 275 17.00 30.55 40.13
CA VAL A 275 16.83 29.30 40.88
C VAL A 275 17.38 28.10 40.10
N HIS A 276 17.32 28.15 38.78
CA HIS A 276 17.67 27.03 37.91
C HIS A 276 19.08 27.13 37.30
N GLY A 277 19.80 28.24 37.50
CA GLY A 277 21.24 28.35 37.20
C GLY A 277 21.61 28.60 35.73
N LEU A 278 20.63 28.88 34.86
CA LEU A 278 20.84 29.26 33.46
C LEU A 278 21.27 30.73 33.33
N GLN A 279 22.24 31.02 32.47
CA GLN A 279 22.75 32.36 32.17
C GLN A 279 22.59 32.69 30.66
N PRO A 280 21.35 32.82 30.16
CA PRO A 280 21.10 33.12 28.75
C PRO A 280 21.61 34.51 28.36
N LYS A 281 22.09 34.65 27.11
CA LYS A 281 22.67 35.90 26.57
C LYS A 281 21.59 36.82 25.99
N LEU A 282 20.49 36.27 25.51
CA LEU A 282 19.39 37.04 24.93
C LEU A 282 18.60 37.80 26.00
N ARG A 283 17.95 38.90 25.58
CA ARG A 283 17.10 39.70 26.48
C ARG A 283 15.81 38.95 26.82
N ASP A 284 15.29 39.15 28.03
CA ASP A 284 14.07 38.51 28.53
C ASP A 284 12.88 38.55 27.57
N LYS A 285 12.65 39.69 26.90
CA LYS A 285 11.54 39.84 25.94
C LYS A 285 11.72 38.93 24.73
N THR A 286 12.94 38.82 24.22
CA THR A 286 13.26 37.92 23.11
C THR A 286 13.08 36.47 23.56
N LEU A 287 13.67 36.07 24.68
CA LEU A 287 13.57 34.71 25.22
C LEU A 287 12.12 34.25 25.42
N ARG A 288 11.25 35.14 25.95
CA ARG A 288 9.81 34.84 26.10
C ARG A 288 9.13 34.63 24.75
N SER A 289 9.40 35.48 23.76
CA SER A 289 8.84 35.30 22.42
C SER A 289 9.31 34.00 21.76
N LEU A 290 10.58 33.60 21.95
CA LEU A 290 11.08 32.32 21.44
C LEU A 290 10.39 31.15 22.16
N ALA A 291 10.29 31.19 23.49
CA ALA A 291 9.60 30.15 24.26
C ALA A 291 8.12 30.02 23.88
N ASP A 292 7.40 31.14 23.69
CA ASP A 292 5.99 31.11 23.25
C ASP A 292 5.85 30.54 21.82
N LEU A 293 6.79 30.82 20.92
CA LEU A 293 6.84 30.22 19.56
C LEU A 293 7.16 28.72 19.60
N THR A 294 8.09 28.29 20.45
CA THR A 294 8.40 26.87 20.69
C THR A 294 7.21 26.14 21.29
N ARG A 295 6.51 26.79 22.23
CA ARG A 295 5.32 26.22 22.88
C ARG A 295 4.14 26.10 21.93
N ILE A 296 3.89 27.08 21.05
CA ILE A 296 2.84 26.91 20.04
C ILE A 296 3.20 25.79 19.05
N ALA A 297 4.48 25.63 18.70
CA ALA A 297 4.96 24.53 17.85
C ALA A 297 4.66 23.16 18.47
N ASP A 298 5.06 22.94 19.73
CA ASP A 298 4.80 21.69 20.46
C ASP A 298 3.29 21.44 20.66
N LEU A 299 2.52 22.47 21.00
CA LEU A 299 1.07 22.35 21.14
C LEU A 299 0.38 21.98 19.82
N MET A 300 0.82 22.52 18.69
CA MET A 300 0.28 22.13 17.38
C MET A 300 0.56 20.66 17.11
N ALA A 301 1.80 20.20 17.31
CA ALA A 301 2.20 18.81 17.09
C ALA A 301 1.55 17.81 18.08
N SER A 302 0.98 18.27 19.19
CA SER A 302 0.46 17.43 20.26
C SER A 302 -1.06 17.44 20.44
N VAL A 303 -1.70 18.59 20.23
CA VAL A 303 -3.12 18.77 20.51
C VAL A 303 -3.98 18.51 19.29
N ILE A 304 -3.52 18.90 18.11
CA ILE A 304 -4.32 18.86 16.89
C ILE A 304 -4.34 17.43 16.36
N LYS A 305 -5.52 16.78 16.43
CA LYS A 305 -5.80 15.45 15.86
C LYS A 305 -6.97 15.50 14.88
N HIS A 306 -7.84 16.50 15.04
CA HIS A 306 -8.99 16.76 14.19
C HIS A 306 -9.11 18.25 13.87
N PRO A 307 -9.82 18.64 12.78
CA PRO A 307 -9.94 20.04 12.40
C PRO A 307 -10.49 20.95 13.51
N GLN A 308 -11.48 20.46 14.29
CA GLN A 308 -12.08 21.22 15.39
C GLN A 308 -11.13 21.51 16.56
N ASP A 309 -9.99 20.80 16.67
CA ASP A 309 -9.00 21.07 17.73
C ASP A 309 -8.34 22.45 17.56
N ALA A 310 -8.54 23.10 16.40
CA ALA A 310 -8.23 24.52 16.19
C ALA A 310 -8.91 25.45 17.21
N GLU A 311 -10.01 25.04 17.84
CA GLU A 311 -10.71 25.81 18.88
C GLU A 311 -10.09 25.63 20.28
N HIS A 312 -9.03 24.84 20.42
CA HIS A 312 -8.41 24.58 21.72
C HIS A 312 -7.93 25.89 22.38
N ARG A 313 -8.37 26.11 23.62
CA ARG A 313 -8.19 27.38 24.35
C ARG A 313 -6.73 27.79 24.48
N THR A 314 -5.87 26.89 24.97
CA THR A 314 -4.45 27.21 25.20
C THR A 314 -3.72 27.61 23.92
N LEU A 315 -4.08 26.98 22.80
CA LEU A 315 -3.48 27.23 21.49
C LEU A 315 -3.88 28.61 20.96
N ASN A 316 -5.15 28.97 21.13
CA ASN A 316 -5.64 30.32 20.79
C ASN A 316 -5.09 31.41 21.73
N ASP A 317 -4.95 31.14 23.03
CA ASP A 317 -4.40 32.10 24.01
C ASP A 317 -2.94 32.44 23.67
N ILE A 318 -2.13 31.47 23.25
CA ILE A 318 -0.73 31.71 22.85
C ILE A 318 -0.66 32.46 21.53
N LEU A 319 -1.45 32.07 20.51
CA LEU A 319 -1.50 32.82 19.26
C LEU A 319 -1.96 34.27 19.48
N HIS A 320 -2.92 34.48 20.39
CA HIS A 320 -3.37 35.82 20.76
C HIS A 320 -2.21 36.66 21.32
N ASN A 321 -1.42 36.10 22.23
CA ASN A 321 -0.25 36.79 22.80
C ASN A 321 0.84 37.05 21.76
N LEU A 322 1.17 36.07 20.92
CA LEU A 322 2.19 36.21 19.87
C LEU A 322 1.79 37.23 18.79
N SER A 323 0.50 37.32 18.48
CA SER A 323 -0.04 38.19 17.44
C SER A 323 -0.54 39.54 17.92
N ASP A 324 -0.38 39.87 19.20
CA ASP A 324 -0.99 41.05 19.83
C ASP A 324 -2.51 41.16 19.52
N GLY A 325 -3.16 40.00 19.44
CA GLY A 325 -4.60 39.85 19.16
C GLY A 325 -5.04 40.05 17.72
N ASN A 326 -4.13 40.06 16.75
CA ASN A 326 -4.44 40.24 15.32
C ASN A 326 -4.87 38.96 14.60
N LEU A 327 -4.43 37.79 15.08
CA LEU A 327 -4.65 36.50 14.41
C LEU A 327 -5.50 35.55 15.28
N LYS A 328 -6.16 34.59 14.62
CA LYS A 328 -6.89 33.48 15.24
C LYS A 328 -6.77 32.22 14.37
N PHE A 329 -7.02 31.06 14.96
CA PHE A 329 -7.24 29.84 14.18
C PHE A 329 -8.71 29.69 13.79
N THR A 330 -8.95 29.01 12.68
CA THR A 330 -10.27 28.60 12.21
C THR A 330 -10.11 27.30 11.41
N TYR A 331 -11.20 26.62 11.09
CA TYR A 331 -11.13 25.36 10.37
C TYR A 331 -12.36 25.12 9.49
N HIS A 332 -12.27 24.15 8.59
CA HIS A 332 -13.45 23.38 8.17
C HIS A 332 -13.19 21.90 8.44
N GLY A 333 -14.27 21.15 8.66
CA GLY A 333 -14.24 19.71 8.81
C GLY A 333 -15.23 19.02 7.87
N ILE A 334 -15.04 17.72 7.68
CA ILE A 334 -15.89 16.81 6.94
C ILE A 334 -16.12 15.61 7.85
N ALA A 335 -17.38 15.25 8.06
CA ALA A 335 -17.75 14.20 9.03
C ALA A 335 -17.31 12.77 8.63
N GLU A 336 -16.87 12.55 7.39
CA GLU A 336 -16.49 11.22 6.89
C GLU A 336 -15.38 11.29 5.82
N ASN A 337 -14.58 10.23 5.72
CA ASN A 337 -13.56 10.05 4.69
C ASN A 337 -13.99 8.99 3.64
N ARG A 338 -14.23 9.42 2.41
CA ARG A 338 -14.59 8.55 1.27
C ARG A 338 -13.44 8.30 0.29
N GLY A 339 -12.31 9.00 0.44
CA GLY A 339 -11.22 8.97 -0.52
C GLY A 339 -11.26 10.16 -1.50
N VAL A 340 -11.60 9.91 -2.77
CA VAL A 340 -11.49 10.94 -3.82
C VAL A 340 -12.48 12.08 -3.59
N LEU A 341 -13.74 11.77 -3.27
CA LEU A 341 -14.78 12.75 -3.04
C LEU A 341 -14.43 13.67 -1.86
N THR A 342 -13.84 13.13 -0.78
CA THR A 342 -13.38 13.93 0.37
C THR A 342 -12.29 14.91 -0.04
N ASN A 343 -11.30 14.49 -0.85
CA ASN A 343 -10.29 15.41 -1.40
C ASN A 343 -10.91 16.52 -2.26
N VAL A 344 -11.94 16.20 -3.07
CA VAL A 344 -12.63 17.22 -3.89
C VAL A 344 -13.38 18.22 -3.03
N VAL A 345 -14.08 17.76 -1.98
CA VAL A 345 -14.78 18.65 -1.04
C VAL A 345 -13.80 19.53 -0.28
N ASN A 346 -12.69 18.96 0.22
CA ASN A 346 -11.65 19.73 0.90
C ASN A 346 -11.09 20.84 0.00
N ASN A 347 -10.76 20.54 -1.25
CA ASN A 347 -10.25 21.54 -2.18
C ASN A 347 -11.29 22.62 -2.53
N ALA A 348 -12.55 22.25 -2.73
CA ALA A 348 -13.63 23.23 -2.94
C ALA A 348 -13.82 24.17 -1.74
N LEU A 349 -13.63 23.66 -0.51
CA LEU A 349 -13.65 24.47 0.70
C LEU A 349 -12.42 25.37 0.79
N ILE A 350 -11.21 24.87 0.54
CA ILE A 350 -9.98 25.68 0.48
C ILE A 350 -10.16 26.86 -0.49
N GLU A 351 -10.62 26.61 -1.70
CA GLU A 351 -10.90 27.66 -2.69
C GLU A 351 -11.94 28.68 -2.20
N THR A 352 -12.91 28.26 -1.40
CA THR A 352 -13.93 29.15 -0.83
C THR A 352 -13.32 30.07 0.23
N TYR A 353 -12.43 29.56 1.08
CA TYR A 353 -11.67 30.37 2.05
C TYR A 353 -10.71 31.33 1.34
N GLU A 354 -9.98 30.87 0.33
CA GLU A 354 -9.01 31.68 -0.40
C GLU A 354 -9.66 32.76 -1.27
N ALA A 355 -10.86 32.50 -1.82
CA ALA A 355 -11.61 33.48 -2.61
C ALA A 355 -12.04 34.73 -1.81
N ILE A 356 -11.99 34.69 -0.48
CA ILE A 356 -12.25 35.85 0.38
C ILE A 356 -11.02 36.77 0.47
N ASN A 357 -9.82 36.25 0.19
CA ASN A 357 -8.60 37.05 0.18
C ASN A 357 -8.65 38.07 -0.97
N THR A 358 -8.13 39.27 -0.71
CA THR A 358 -7.94 40.32 -1.74
C THR A 358 -6.46 40.54 -2.00
N ALA A 359 -6.13 41.32 -3.04
CA ALA A 359 -4.74 41.68 -3.34
C ALA A 359 -4.07 42.44 -2.17
N GLU A 360 -4.86 43.19 -1.40
CA GLU A 360 -4.41 44.01 -0.28
C GLU A 360 -4.46 43.26 1.06
N CYS A 361 -5.34 42.27 1.21
CA CYS A 361 -5.59 41.59 2.47
C CYS A 361 -5.76 40.08 2.31
N CYS A 362 -4.79 39.33 2.81
CA CYS A 362 -4.93 37.89 3.01
C CYS A 362 -5.68 37.65 4.33
N TYR A 363 -6.96 37.29 4.27
CA TYR A 363 -7.77 36.99 5.45
C TYR A 363 -7.53 35.58 5.99
N TYR A 364 -7.46 34.59 5.09
CA TYR A 364 -7.32 33.18 5.42
C TYR A 364 -6.10 32.60 4.72
N LYS A 365 -5.29 31.85 5.48
CA LYS A 365 -4.17 31.09 4.94
C LYS A 365 -4.26 29.64 5.42
N PRO A 366 -4.36 28.63 4.53
CA PRO A 366 -4.27 27.24 4.92
C PRO A 366 -2.97 26.98 5.70
N LEU A 367 -3.08 26.23 6.79
CA LEU A 367 -1.95 25.94 7.68
C LEU A 367 -1.70 24.45 7.83
N LEU A 368 -2.75 23.67 8.13
CA LEU A 368 -2.65 22.23 8.37
C LEU A 368 -3.70 21.48 7.55
N TYR A 369 -3.28 20.39 6.91
CA TYR A 369 -4.13 19.53 6.07
C TYR A 369 -4.37 18.20 6.77
N LEU A 370 -5.62 17.94 7.13
CA LEU A 370 -6.08 16.70 7.74
C LEU A 370 -6.93 15.92 6.72
N PRO A 371 -7.03 14.57 6.81
CA PRO A 371 -7.88 13.78 5.92
C PRO A 371 -9.31 14.29 5.85
N THR A 372 -9.82 14.77 6.98
CA THR A 372 -11.20 15.24 7.17
C THR A 372 -11.33 16.75 7.20
N GLY A 373 -10.31 17.55 6.88
CA GLY A 373 -10.47 19.00 6.90
C GLY A 373 -9.17 19.80 6.85
N VAL A 374 -9.29 21.11 7.00
CA VAL A 374 -8.14 22.03 6.98
C VAL A 374 -8.26 23.02 8.12
N ILE A 375 -7.14 23.30 8.76
CA ILE A 375 -6.99 24.39 9.74
C ILE A 375 -6.31 25.56 9.05
N TYR A 376 -6.85 26.76 9.27
CA TYR A 376 -6.39 28.01 8.68
C TYR A 376 -5.92 28.98 9.75
N LEU A 377 -4.90 29.76 9.41
CA LEU A 377 -4.56 30.98 10.11
C LEU A 377 -5.38 32.13 9.54
N ALA A 378 -6.19 32.76 10.38
CA ALA A 378 -7.12 33.81 9.98
C ALA A 378 -6.82 35.15 10.67
N MET A 379 -7.08 36.25 9.97
CA MET A 379 -7.20 37.54 10.66
C MET A 379 -8.39 37.51 11.62
N ARG A 380 -8.27 38.19 12.75
CA ARG A 380 -9.36 38.24 13.75
C ARG A 380 -10.67 38.76 13.15
N GLN A 381 -10.57 39.74 12.26
CA GLN A 381 -11.68 40.41 11.57
C GLN A 381 -12.10 39.73 10.25
N ALA A 382 -11.61 38.52 9.97
CA ALA A 382 -11.90 37.84 8.71
C ALA A 382 -13.42 37.60 8.50
N PRO A 383 -13.96 37.86 7.28
CA PRO A 383 -15.37 37.63 6.95
C PRO A 383 -15.78 36.16 7.07
N ALA A 384 -17.01 35.87 7.50
CA ALA A 384 -17.52 34.50 7.58
C ALA A 384 -17.65 33.84 6.20
N ILE A 385 -17.54 32.50 6.16
CA ILE A 385 -17.66 31.72 4.93
C ILE A 385 -19.13 31.60 4.48
N PRO A 386 -19.48 31.93 3.22
CA PRO A 386 -20.83 31.78 2.72
C PRO A 386 -21.16 30.31 2.45
N GLU A 387 -22.14 29.76 3.16
CA GLU A 387 -22.47 28.33 3.10
C GLU A 387 -23.32 27.93 1.88
N THR A 388 -24.14 28.85 1.39
CA THR A 388 -25.19 28.56 0.40
C THR A 388 -24.62 28.10 -0.94
N ASP A 389 -23.39 28.46 -1.25
CA ASP A 389 -22.72 28.20 -2.54
C ASP A 389 -21.78 26.99 -2.50
N ILE A 390 -21.48 26.44 -1.30
CA ILE A 390 -20.54 25.31 -1.14
C ILE A 390 -20.97 24.09 -1.97
N PRO A 391 -22.25 23.64 -1.95
CA PRO A 391 -22.66 22.48 -2.74
C PRO A 391 -22.44 22.65 -4.25
N GLU A 392 -22.72 23.83 -4.80
CA GLU A 392 -22.52 24.10 -6.23
C GLU A 392 -21.04 24.17 -6.60
N ARG A 393 -20.20 24.70 -5.71
CA ARG A 393 -18.74 24.70 -5.89
C ARG A 393 -18.18 23.29 -5.99
N VAL A 394 -18.63 22.37 -5.13
CA VAL A 394 -18.23 20.95 -5.19
C VAL A 394 -18.64 20.34 -6.53
N VAL A 395 -19.88 20.54 -6.98
CA VAL A 395 -20.35 20.03 -8.28
C VAL A 395 -19.52 20.60 -9.42
N LYS A 396 -19.29 21.91 -9.43
CA LYS A 396 -18.46 22.58 -10.45
C LYS A 396 -17.05 22.03 -10.47
N LYS A 397 -16.45 21.79 -9.31
CA LYS A 397 -15.10 21.23 -9.17
C LYS A 397 -15.02 19.82 -9.73
N ILE A 398 -15.98 18.94 -9.40
CA ILE A 398 -16.09 17.60 -9.98
C ILE A 398 -16.18 17.69 -11.51
N LYS A 399 -17.06 18.55 -12.04
CA LYS A 399 -17.22 18.73 -13.49
C LYS A 399 -15.93 19.19 -14.17
N GLN A 400 -15.19 20.12 -13.56
CA GLN A 400 -13.92 20.60 -14.09
C GLN A 400 -12.84 19.51 -14.12
N LEU A 401 -12.65 18.81 -12.98
CA LEU A 401 -11.63 17.77 -12.85
C LEU A 401 -11.91 16.59 -13.79
N CYS A 402 -13.15 16.10 -13.79
CA CYS A 402 -13.51 14.93 -14.58
C CYS A 402 -13.73 15.25 -16.05
N GLY A 403 -14.31 16.40 -16.39
CA GLY A 403 -14.63 16.76 -17.78
C GLY A 403 -13.40 16.74 -18.69
N GLY A 404 -12.29 17.34 -18.26
CA GLY A 404 -11.04 17.32 -19.02
C GLY A 404 -10.46 15.90 -19.18
N GLN A 405 -10.55 15.05 -18.14
CA GLN A 405 -10.09 13.67 -18.21
C GLN A 405 -10.96 12.80 -19.12
N LEU A 406 -12.29 12.96 -19.06
CA LEU A 406 -13.23 12.26 -19.92
C LEU A 406 -13.06 12.64 -21.39
N GLN A 407 -12.80 13.91 -21.70
CA GLN A 407 -12.48 14.34 -23.07
C GLN A 407 -11.20 13.69 -23.60
N ARG A 408 -10.16 13.60 -22.78
CA ARG A 408 -8.84 13.09 -23.19
C ARG A 408 -8.81 11.56 -23.32
N ARG A 409 -9.34 10.83 -22.34
CA ARG A 409 -9.23 9.37 -22.26
C ARG A 409 -10.43 8.64 -22.86
N GLN A 410 -11.59 9.31 -22.95
CA GLN A 410 -12.88 8.72 -23.31
C GLN A 410 -13.16 7.39 -22.57
N THR A 411 -12.76 7.32 -21.29
CA THR A 411 -12.93 6.12 -20.45
C THR A 411 -14.41 5.80 -20.27
N GLY A 412 -14.79 4.54 -20.46
CA GLY A 412 -16.19 4.10 -20.40
C GLY A 412 -16.90 4.07 -21.75
N PHE A 413 -16.25 4.49 -22.85
CA PHE A 413 -16.72 4.19 -24.21
C PHE A 413 -16.32 2.78 -24.65
N GLY A 414 -17.24 2.09 -25.33
CA GLY A 414 -17.02 0.75 -25.89
C GLY A 414 -17.93 0.47 -27.08
N ARG A 415 -17.65 -0.64 -27.78
CA ARG A 415 -18.45 -1.15 -28.91
C ARG A 415 -18.98 -2.53 -28.57
N ASP A 416 -20.29 -2.78 -28.72
CA ASP A 416 -20.93 -4.04 -28.29
C ASP A 416 -21.55 -4.86 -29.44
N GLY A 417 -21.02 -4.73 -30.66
CA GLY A 417 -21.52 -5.42 -31.85
C GLY A 417 -22.86 -4.90 -32.38
N LYS A 418 -23.57 -4.08 -31.59
CA LYS A 418 -24.82 -3.39 -31.95
C LYS A 418 -24.65 -1.88 -32.15
N GLY A 419 -23.51 -1.33 -31.74
CA GLY A 419 -23.11 0.07 -31.93
C GLY A 419 -22.14 0.53 -30.86
N MET A 420 -21.94 1.85 -30.79
CA MET A 420 -21.16 2.50 -29.74
C MET A 420 -21.99 2.66 -28.46
N LYS A 421 -21.34 2.51 -27.32
CA LYS A 421 -21.90 2.71 -25.97
C LYS A 421 -20.98 3.55 -25.12
N TYR A 422 -21.55 4.23 -24.15
CA TYR A 422 -20.82 5.01 -23.15
C TYR A 422 -21.46 4.84 -21.76
N ALA A 423 -20.72 5.17 -20.71
CA ALA A 423 -21.21 5.11 -19.34
C ALA A 423 -22.22 6.23 -19.05
N GLU A 424 -23.29 5.94 -18.30
CA GLU A 424 -24.40 6.90 -18.10
C GLU A 424 -23.96 8.24 -17.47
N TYR A 425 -22.87 8.26 -16.70
CA TYR A 425 -22.40 9.48 -16.03
C TYR A 425 -21.94 10.58 -17.00
N TYR A 426 -21.68 10.29 -18.28
CA TYR A 426 -21.23 11.32 -19.23
C TYR A 426 -22.23 12.47 -19.41
N SER A 427 -23.53 12.20 -19.30
CA SER A 427 -24.58 13.23 -19.36
C SER A 427 -24.55 14.20 -18.17
N GLN A 428 -23.86 13.83 -17.07
CA GLN A 428 -23.67 14.71 -15.91
C GLN A 428 -22.54 15.73 -16.13
N PHE A 429 -21.65 15.50 -17.10
CA PHE A 429 -20.46 16.32 -17.36
C PHE A 429 -20.55 17.18 -18.61
N PHE A 430 -21.24 16.70 -19.65
CA PHE A 430 -21.34 17.35 -20.95
C PHE A 430 -22.79 17.65 -21.30
N ASP A 431 -23.01 18.79 -21.94
CA ASP A 431 -24.22 19.01 -22.71
C ASP A 431 -24.22 18.11 -23.96
N GLU A 432 -25.33 18.09 -24.69
CA GLU A 432 -25.52 17.22 -25.84
C GLU A 432 -24.47 17.49 -26.92
N PHE A 433 -24.10 18.76 -27.12
CA PHE A 433 -23.04 19.15 -28.06
C PHE A 433 -21.67 18.60 -27.63
N GLY A 434 -21.24 18.85 -26.39
CA GLY A 434 -19.97 18.34 -25.88
C GLY A 434 -19.92 16.81 -25.85
N LEU A 435 -21.04 16.15 -25.54
CA LEU A 435 -21.13 14.69 -25.55
C LEU A 435 -20.99 14.11 -26.96
N MET A 436 -21.56 14.77 -27.97
CA MET A 436 -21.37 14.40 -29.37
C MET A 436 -19.90 14.55 -29.80
N GLN A 437 -19.21 15.62 -29.38
CA GLN A 437 -17.78 15.80 -29.66
C GLN A 437 -16.91 14.70 -29.05
N VAL A 438 -17.14 14.38 -27.77
CA VAL A 438 -16.41 13.29 -27.10
C VAL A 438 -16.76 11.93 -27.71
N GLY A 439 -18.03 11.73 -28.10
CA GLY A 439 -18.49 10.55 -28.80
C GLY A 439 -17.78 10.34 -30.14
N LEU A 440 -17.58 11.40 -30.93
CA LEU A 440 -16.82 11.34 -32.18
C LEU A 440 -15.37 10.92 -31.95
N ALA A 441 -14.69 11.58 -30.99
CA ALA A 441 -13.31 11.24 -30.64
C ALA A 441 -13.19 9.77 -30.20
N ALA A 442 -14.13 9.28 -29.40
CA ALA A 442 -14.17 7.88 -28.96
C ALA A 442 -14.40 6.91 -30.14
N THR A 443 -15.33 7.22 -31.04
CA THR A 443 -15.60 6.41 -32.23
C THR A 443 -14.36 6.27 -33.11
N LEU A 444 -13.66 7.38 -33.40
CA LEU A 444 -12.45 7.35 -34.23
C LEU A 444 -11.29 6.62 -33.55
N ARG A 445 -11.18 6.68 -32.21
CA ARG A 445 -10.21 5.87 -31.46
C ARG A 445 -10.51 4.38 -31.53
N ILE A 446 -11.78 3.99 -31.37
CA ILE A 446 -12.19 2.58 -31.35
C ILE A 446 -12.19 1.97 -32.76
N LEU A 447 -12.59 2.75 -33.76
CA LEU A 447 -12.63 2.41 -35.18
C LEU A 447 -11.50 3.13 -35.93
N HIS A 448 -10.26 2.90 -35.50
CA HIS A 448 -9.08 3.47 -36.14
C HIS A 448 -8.81 2.81 -37.52
N GLY A 449 -8.05 3.50 -38.38
CA GLY A 449 -7.92 3.14 -39.80
C GLY A 449 -7.35 1.75 -40.13
N THR A 450 -6.64 1.08 -39.22
CA THR A 450 -6.12 -0.28 -39.43
C THR A 450 -7.08 -1.39 -38.97
N LYS A 451 -8.24 -1.04 -38.41
CA LYS A 451 -9.23 -2.01 -37.96
C LYS A 451 -10.04 -2.55 -39.14
N ALA A 452 -10.33 -3.84 -39.14
CA ALA A 452 -11.18 -4.45 -40.17
C ALA A 452 -12.58 -3.83 -40.14
N SER A 453 -13.05 -3.44 -41.33
CA SER A 453 -14.42 -2.94 -41.55
C SER A 453 -15.42 -4.09 -41.37
N VAL A 454 -16.63 -3.74 -40.92
CA VAL A 454 -17.78 -4.66 -40.95
C VAL A 454 -18.87 -4.17 -41.90
N ALA A 455 -18.62 -3.07 -42.63
CA ALA A 455 -19.54 -2.51 -43.60
C ALA A 455 -20.02 -3.57 -44.60
N LYS A 456 -19.12 -4.41 -45.12
CA LYS A 456 -19.52 -5.47 -46.06
C LYS A 456 -20.50 -6.47 -45.45
N SER A 457 -20.25 -6.90 -44.22
CA SER A 457 -21.14 -7.80 -43.48
C SER A 457 -22.53 -7.18 -43.28
N ARG A 458 -22.60 -5.85 -43.05
CA ARG A 458 -23.88 -5.15 -42.90
C ARG A 458 -24.62 -5.01 -44.24
N SER A 459 -23.90 -4.74 -45.32
CA SER A 459 -24.42 -4.76 -46.69
C SER A 459 -25.04 -6.12 -47.03
N ASP A 460 -24.32 -7.20 -46.79
CA ASP A 460 -24.79 -8.56 -47.12
C ASP A 460 -26.06 -8.93 -46.32
N ASN A 461 -26.20 -8.45 -45.09
CA ASN A 461 -27.42 -8.65 -44.31
C ASN A 461 -28.62 -7.85 -44.87
N LEU A 462 -28.41 -6.62 -45.34
CA LEU A 462 -29.45 -5.87 -46.05
C LEU A 462 -29.88 -6.57 -47.34
N VAL A 463 -28.94 -7.10 -48.10
CA VAL A 463 -29.23 -7.91 -49.30
C VAL A 463 -30.01 -9.18 -48.93
N LYS A 464 -29.71 -9.84 -47.81
CA LYS A 464 -30.52 -10.99 -47.32
C LYS A 464 -31.97 -10.58 -46.99
N PHE A 465 -32.18 -9.40 -46.38
CA PHE A 465 -33.54 -8.90 -46.15
C PHE A 465 -34.27 -8.61 -47.47
N GLN A 466 -33.56 -8.13 -48.49
CA GLN A 466 -34.10 -7.94 -49.83
C GLN A 466 -34.45 -9.27 -50.51
N GLN A 467 -33.59 -10.30 -50.41
CA GLN A 467 -33.87 -11.64 -50.92
C GLN A 467 -35.09 -12.30 -50.26
N ASN A 468 -35.33 -11.99 -48.98
CA ASN A 468 -36.50 -12.45 -48.23
C ASN A 468 -37.77 -11.60 -48.46
N GLN A 469 -37.77 -10.71 -49.46
CA GLN A 469 -38.90 -9.82 -49.81
C GLN A 469 -39.30 -8.84 -48.70
N ILE A 470 -38.40 -8.52 -47.76
CA ILE A 470 -38.63 -7.56 -46.67
C ILE A 470 -38.27 -6.13 -47.09
N LEU A 471 -37.30 -5.99 -47.98
CA LEU A 471 -36.91 -4.72 -48.60
C LEU A 471 -37.22 -4.76 -50.10
N SER A 472 -37.54 -3.62 -50.69
CA SER A 472 -37.89 -3.53 -52.10
C SER A 472 -36.70 -3.92 -53.00
N PRO A 473 -36.93 -4.69 -54.08
CA PRO A 473 -35.88 -5.04 -55.05
C PRO A 473 -35.40 -3.85 -55.89
N GLU A 474 -36.12 -2.72 -55.82
CA GLU A 474 -35.89 -1.52 -56.61
C GLU A 474 -34.64 -0.72 -56.18
N TYR A 475 -34.15 -0.94 -54.96
CA TYR A 475 -33.02 -0.22 -54.39
C TYR A 475 -31.75 -1.07 -54.31
N ASP A 476 -30.59 -0.47 -54.56
CA ASP A 476 -29.30 -1.14 -54.38
C ASP A 476 -28.76 -0.94 -52.96
N PHE A 477 -28.80 -2.00 -52.16
CA PHE A 477 -28.26 -2.04 -50.80
C PHE A 477 -26.81 -2.52 -50.71
N ARG A 478 -26.13 -2.73 -51.84
CA ARG A 478 -24.72 -3.17 -51.85
C ARG A 478 -23.79 -1.98 -51.67
N PHE A 479 -22.81 -2.15 -50.78
CA PHE A 479 -21.71 -1.21 -50.61
C PHE A 479 -20.39 -1.92 -50.29
N ASP A 480 -19.30 -1.20 -50.51
CA ASP A 480 -17.93 -1.70 -50.38
C ASP A 480 -17.52 -1.81 -48.91
N ASP A 481 -16.44 -2.57 -48.67
CA ASP A 481 -15.89 -2.73 -47.34
C ASP A 481 -14.96 -1.57 -47.01
N ASP A 482 -15.45 -0.62 -46.21
CA ASP A 482 -14.76 0.63 -45.91
C ASP A 482 -14.98 1.09 -44.47
N ILE A 483 -13.89 1.27 -43.73
CA ILE A 483 -13.93 1.67 -42.32
C ILE A 483 -14.55 3.06 -42.12
N ARG A 484 -14.51 3.95 -43.11
CA ARG A 484 -15.15 5.28 -43.06
C ARG A 484 -16.67 5.15 -42.95
N ILE A 485 -17.24 4.10 -43.56
CA ILE A 485 -18.67 3.79 -43.45
C ILE A 485 -19.00 3.38 -42.02
N ASP A 486 -18.19 2.51 -41.39
CA ASP A 486 -18.36 2.13 -39.99
C ASP A 486 -18.27 3.32 -39.04
N GLN A 487 -17.28 4.21 -39.24
CA GLN A 487 -17.07 5.39 -38.41
C GLN A 487 -18.27 6.33 -38.44
N ILE A 488 -18.76 6.68 -39.63
CA ILE A 488 -19.92 7.58 -39.79
C ILE A 488 -21.20 6.90 -39.28
N ALA A 489 -21.40 5.62 -39.59
CA ALA A 489 -22.62 4.92 -39.24
C ALA A 489 -22.76 4.72 -37.73
N GLU A 490 -21.71 4.25 -37.05
CA GLU A 490 -21.75 4.05 -35.60
C GLU A 490 -21.76 5.37 -34.83
N PHE A 491 -21.16 6.44 -35.37
CA PHE A 491 -21.26 7.77 -34.80
C PHE A 491 -22.67 8.37 -34.96
N GLY A 492 -23.25 8.32 -36.15
CA GLY A 492 -24.62 8.80 -36.39
C GLY A 492 -25.65 8.06 -35.53
N ASP A 493 -25.45 6.77 -35.34
CA ASP A 493 -26.24 5.95 -34.43
C ASP A 493 -26.14 6.39 -32.97
N LEU A 494 -24.91 6.63 -32.50
CA LEU A 494 -24.63 7.15 -31.16
C LEU A 494 -25.35 8.49 -30.92
N VAL A 495 -25.29 9.41 -31.89
CA VAL A 495 -25.96 10.71 -31.82
C VAL A 495 -27.48 10.54 -31.72
N THR A 496 -28.06 9.68 -32.55
CA THR A 496 -29.52 9.59 -32.70
C THR A 496 -30.20 8.72 -31.65
N ARG A 497 -29.81 7.44 -31.53
CA ARG A 497 -30.51 6.51 -30.63
C ARG A 497 -30.07 6.64 -29.18
N LYS A 498 -28.83 7.06 -28.93
CA LYS A 498 -28.30 7.20 -27.56
C LYS A 498 -28.42 8.62 -27.07
N ILE A 499 -27.61 9.56 -27.58
CA ILE A 499 -27.55 10.92 -27.04
C ILE A 499 -28.91 11.62 -27.13
N TRP A 500 -29.50 11.68 -28.32
CA TRP A 500 -30.82 12.31 -28.48
C TRP A 500 -31.96 11.44 -27.93
N GLY A 501 -31.97 10.14 -28.24
CA GLY A 501 -33.03 9.22 -27.79
C GLY A 501 -33.21 9.14 -26.27
N ASP A 502 -32.11 9.13 -25.51
CA ASP A 502 -32.17 9.13 -24.05
C ASP A 502 -32.78 10.44 -23.54
N ARG A 503 -32.45 11.57 -24.18
CA ARG A 503 -32.98 12.88 -23.81
C ARG A 503 -34.46 13.05 -24.11
N VAL A 504 -34.91 12.53 -25.26
CA VAL A 504 -36.34 12.46 -25.59
C VAL A 504 -37.08 11.67 -24.51
N THR A 505 -36.51 10.54 -24.06
CA THR A 505 -37.12 9.72 -23.01
C THR A 505 -37.26 10.47 -21.68
N GLU A 506 -36.29 11.31 -21.33
CA GLU A 506 -36.36 12.16 -20.14
C GLU A 506 -37.44 13.25 -20.26
N ILE A 507 -37.50 13.92 -21.41
CA ILE A 507 -38.52 14.93 -21.70
C ILE A 507 -39.92 14.30 -21.61
N GLU A 508 -40.11 13.12 -22.21
CA GLU A 508 -41.37 12.39 -22.12
C GLU A 508 -41.77 12.06 -20.67
N LYS A 509 -40.81 11.62 -19.84
CA LYS A 509 -41.06 11.32 -18.42
C LYS A 509 -41.50 12.57 -17.67
N LEU A 510 -40.84 13.71 -17.89
CA LEU A 510 -41.20 14.97 -17.25
C LEU A 510 -42.58 15.47 -17.69
N CYS A 511 -42.89 15.40 -18.97
CA CYS A 511 -44.22 15.72 -19.48
C CYS A 511 -45.31 14.83 -18.85
N LYS A 512 -45.01 13.53 -18.62
CA LYS A 512 -45.92 12.59 -17.94
C LYS A 512 -46.10 12.88 -16.45
N GLN A 513 -45.10 13.41 -15.76
CA GLN A 513 -45.15 13.76 -14.34
C GLN A 513 -45.87 15.10 -14.09
N ASN A 514 -45.68 16.07 -14.98
CA ASN A 514 -46.26 17.43 -14.87
C ASN A 514 -47.64 17.55 -15.54
N LYS A 515 -48.55 16.60 -15.29
CA LYS A 515 -49.94 16.62 -15.83
C LYS A 515 -50.74 17.90 -15.52
N LYS A 516 -50.27 18.76 -14.62
CA LYS A 516 -50.90 20.03 -14.23
C LYS A 516 -50.49 21.24 -15.06
N THR A 517 -49.43 21.18 -15.87
CA THR A 517 -48.83 22.37 -16.51
C THR A 517 -49.04 22.50 -18.03
N GLN A 518 -49.80 21.60 -18.68
CA GLN A 518 -50.07 21.66 -20.14
C GLN A 518 -48.83 21.74 -21.05
N GLN A 519 -47.63 21.34 -20.61
CA GLN A 519 -46.47 21.21 -21.51
C GLN A 519 -46.70 20.02 -22.47
N GLN A 520 -46.99 20.31 -23.74
CA GLN A 520 -47.14 19.32 -24.80
C GLN A 520 -45.77 18.84 -25.28
N LEU A 521 -45.66 17.54 -25.61
CA LEU A 521 -44.47 16.99 -26.27
C LEU A 521 -44.28 17.72 -27.62
N PRO A 522 -43.11 18.29 -27.92
CA PRO A 522 -42.88 18.99 -29.17
C PRO A 522 -42.78 17.98 -30.32
N GLU A 523 -42.99 18.43 -31.55
CA GLU A 523 -42.75 17.61 -32.73
C GLU A 523 -41.24 17.31 -32.81
N LEU A 524 -40.88 16.04 -32.68
CA LEU A 524 -39.48 15.61 -32.62
C LEU A 524 -38.93 15.46 -34.05
N PRO A 525 -37.76 16.05 -34.35
CA PRO A 525 -37.16 15.91 -35.68
C PRO A 525 -36.68 14.48 -35.90
N ASP A 526 -36.95 13.93 -37.09
CA ASP A 526 -36.30 12.72 -37.59
C ASP A 526 -34.88 13.08 -38.02
N ILE A 527 -33.93 12.93 -37.07
CA ILE A 527 -32.54 13.32 -37.29
C ILE A 527 -31.93 12.61 -38.50
N VAL A 528 -32.26 11.34 -38.74
CA VAL A 528 -31.71 10.60 -39.89
C VAL A 528 -32.16 11.24 -41.20
N ALA A 529 -33.45 11.62 -41.29
CA ALA A 529 -34.00 12.29 -42.46
C ALA A 529 -33.44 13.71 -42.65
N GLU A 530 -33.28 14.48 -41.57
CA GLU A 530 -32.69 15.83 -41.64
C GLU A 530 -31.21 15.79 -42.04
N VAL A 531 -30.45 14.81 -41.55
CA VAL A 531 -29.05 14.61 -41.95
C VAL A 531 -28.94 14.20 -43.41
N ALA A 532 -29.81 13.32 -43.90
CA ALA A 532 -29.86 12.96 -45.32
C ALA A 532 -30.15 14.19 -46.20
N LYS A 533 -31.01 15.12 -45.76
CA LYS A 533 -31.25 16.39 -46.47
C LYS A 533 -30.01 17.29 -46.45
N PHE A 534 -29.38 17.44 -45.29
CA PHE A 534 -28.17 18.24 -45.11
C PHE A 534 -27.02 17.78 -46.01
N TRP A 535 -26.82 16.47 -46.13
CA TRP A 535 -25.83 15.86 -47.02
C TRP A 535 -26.26 15.77 -48.49
N GLN A 536 -27.39 16.38 -48.88
CA GLN A 536 -27.93 16.34 -50.25
C GLN A 536 -28.27 14.93 -50.75
N LEU A 537 -28.54 14.00 -49.83
CA LEU A 537 -28.90 12.60 -50.07
C LEU A 537 -30.42 12.35 -49.97
N SER A 538 -31.23 13.40 -50.17
CA SER A 538 -32.70 13.32 -50.05
C SER A 538 -33.34 12.28 -50.96
N ALA A 539 -32.70 11.95 -52.09
CA ALA A 539 -33.15 10.90 -53.01
C ALA A 539 -33.19 9.50 -52.37
N TYR A 540 -32.44 9.27 -51.28
CA TYR A 540 -32.34 7.99 -50.59
C TYR A 540 -33.26 7.86 -49.37
N LEU A 541 -34.13 8.85 -49.11
CA LEU A 541 -35.05 8.82 -47.95
C LEU A 541 -36.05 7.67 -47.99
N ASN A 542 -36.55 7.29 -49.18
CA ASN A 542 -37.48 6.16 -49.32
C ASN A 542 -36.83 4.82 -48.92
N PRO A 543 -35.65 4.44 -49.44
CA PRO A 543 -34.96 3.23 -48.97
C PRO A 543 -34.59 3.29 -47.49
N ILE A 544 -34.22 4.45 -46.93
CA ILE A 544 -33.95 4.60 -45.49
C ILE A 544 -35.20 4.27 -44.65
N ARG A 545 -36.37 4.77 -45.06
CA ARG A 545 -37.65 4.46 -44.39
C ARG A 545 -38.02 2.99 -44.47
N GLU A 546 -37.72 2.30 -45.57
CA GLU A 546 -37.89 0.84 -45.65
C GLU A 546 -36.98 0.10 -44.66
N ILE A 547 -35.71 0.53 -44.56
CA ILE A 547 -34.75 -0.06 -43.61
C ILE A 547 -35.22 0.11 -42.15
N GLN A 548 -35.71 1.30 -41.78
CA GLN A 548 -36.23 1.56 -40.43
C GLN A 548 -37.42 0.66 -40.07
N ARG A 549 -38.21 0.24 -41.07
CA ARG A 549 -39.41 -0.61 -40.87
C ARG A 549 -39.15 -2.12 -40.97
N ILE A 550 -37.90 -2.57 -41.16
CA ILE A 550 -37.56 -4.01 -41.27
C ILE A 550 -38.18 -4.84 -40.15
N ASN A 551 -38.10 -4.39 -38.89
CA ASN A 551 -38.65 -5.13 -37.75
C ASN A 551 -40.19 -5.20 -37.75
N GLU A 552 -40.87 -4.18 -38.28
CA GLU A 552 -42.32 -4.19 -38.47
C GLU A 552 -42.68 -5.15 -39.60
N SER A 553 -42.01 -5.02 -40.75
CA SER A 553 -42.20 -5.88 -41.92
C SER A 553 -41.97 -7.36 -41.58
N LEU A 554 -40.93 -7.70 -40.80
CA LEU A 554 -40.68 -9.06 -40.32
C LEU A 554 -41.84 -9.62 -39.48
N LYS A 555 -42.42 -8.78 -38.60
CA LYS A 555 -43.58 -9.16 -37.79
C LYS A 555 -44.83 -9.34 -38.64
N GLU A 556 -45.08 -8.43 -39.59
CA GLU A 556 -46.22 -8.50 -40.52
C GLU A 556 -46.16 -9.77 -41.39
N HIS A 557 -44.97 -10.16 -41.84
CA HIS A 557 -44.73 -11.37 -42.62
C HIS A 557 -44.61 -12.65 -41.77
N LYS A 558 -44.75 -12.55 -40.44
CA LYS A 558 -44.60 -13.67 -39.46
C LYS A 558 -43.27 -14.42 -39.59
N LEU A 559 -42.21 -13.75 -40.03
CA LEU A 559 -40.87 -14.33 -40.14
C LEU A 559 -40.12 -14.21 -38.82
N LYS A 560 -39.35 -15.25 -38.46
CA LYS A 560 -38.49 -15.21 -37.27
C LYS A 560 -37.26 -14.35 -37.56
N GLY A 561 -37.00 -13.34 -36.72
CA GLY A 561 -35.81 -12.50 -36.80
C GLY A 561 -36.03 -11.10 -36.26
N ASN A 562 -34.95 -10.34 -36.14
CA ASN A 562 -34.95 -8.89 -35.91
C ASN A 562 -33.63 -8.31 -36.44
N THR A 563 -33.52 -6.99 -36.51
CA THR A 563 -32.27 -6.32 -36.92
C THR A 563 -31.13 -6.46 -35.90
N GLY A 564 -31.35 -7.14 -34.77
CA GLY A 564 -30.37 -7.31 -33.69
C GLY A 564 -30.03 -6.01 -32.94
N GLY A 565 -30.68 -4.90 -33.29
CA GLY A 565 -30.32 -3.56 -32.81
C GLY A 565 -29.22 -2.87 -33.63
N VAL A 566 -28.83 -3.44 -34.78
CA VAL A 566 -27.85 -2.84 -35.70
C VAL A 566 -28.48 -1.65 -36.45
N PRO A 567 -27.80 -0.50 -36.56
CA PRO A 567 -28.33 0.71 -37.20
C PRO A 567 -28.12 0.67 -38.73
N TYR A 568 -28.81 -0.24 -39.42
CA TYR A 568 -28.62 -0.44 -40.86
C TYR A 568 -28.92 0.80 -41.71
N GLU A 569 -29.82 1.66 -41.25
CA GLU A 569 -30.17 2.93 -41.88
C GLU A 569 -28.96 3.88 -41.94
N TRP A 570 -28.16 3.90 -40.89
CA TRP A 570 -26.93 4.69 -40.81
C TRP A 570 -25.82 4.11 -41.67
N TYR A 571 -25.68 2.78 -41.71
CA TYR A 571 -24.74 2.11 -42.61
C TYR A 571 -25.04 2.40 -44.08
N TYR A 572 -26.32 2.36 -44.47
CA TYR A 572 -26.73 2.69 -45.82
C TYR A 572 -26.49 4.16 -46.16
N LEU A 573 -26.87 5.08 -45.26
CA LEU A 573 -26.68 6.52 -45.46
C LEU A 573 -25.19 6.90 -45.53
N ALA A 574 -24.36 6.35 -44.64
CA ALA A 574 -22.91 6.54 -44.63
C ALA A 574 -22.27 6.03 -45.93
N ALA A 575 -22.68 4.86 -46.42
CA ALA A 575 -22.18 4.31 -47.68
C ALA A 575 -22.48 5.24 -48.88
N LYS A 576 -23.70 5.81 -48.95
CA LYS A 576 -24.05 6.76 -50.01
C LYS A 576 -23.28 8.07 -49.90
N TYR A 577 -23.02 8.54 -48.68
CA TYR A 577 -22.19 9.71 -48.45
C TYR A 577 -20.74 9.51 -48.92
N VAL A 578 -20.13 8.37 -48.57
CA VAL A 578 -18.76 8.02 -49.00
C VAL A 578 -18.69 7.84 -50.53
N GLN A 579 -19.70 7.23 -51.15
CA GLN A 579 -19.80 7.09 -52.60
C GLN A 579 -19.89 8.45 -53.33
N GLN A 580 -20.61 9.42 -52.76
CA GLN A 580 -20.72 10.78 -53.33
C GLN A 580 -19.44 11.61 -53.11
N ASN A 581 -18.62 11.24 -52.11
CA ASN A 581 -17.39 11.95 -51.72
C ASN A 581 -16.17 11.02 -51.77
N PRO A 582 -15.74 10.55 -52.97
CA PRO A 582 -14.68 9.54 -53.09
C PRO A 582 -13.30 10.00 -52.59
N GLY A 583 -13.06 11.32 -52.46
CA GLY A 583 -11.82 11.90 -51.92
C GLY A 583 -11.78 12.06 -50.39
N LEU A 584 -12.77 11.54 -49.65
CA LEU A 584 -12.86 11.70 -48.19
C LEU A 584 -11.83 10.82 -47.45
N GLU A 585 -10.65 11.34 -47.11
CA GLU A 585 -9.64 10.54 -46.39
C GLU A 585 -9.92 10.43 -44.88
N ASP A 586 -10.32 11.53 -44.24
CA ASP A 586 -10.70 11.59 -42.82
C ASP A 586 -12.17 12.03 -42.67
N VAL A 587 -12.93 11.33 -41.83
CA VAL A 587 -14.34 11.62 -41.57
C VAL A 587 -14.54 12.68 -40.48
N ARG A 588 -13.46 13.12 -39.78
CA ARG A 588 -13.54 14.06 -38.65
C ARG A 588 -14.27 15.35 -39.01
N ASP A 589 -13.82 16.09 -40.02
CA ASP A 589 -14.43 17.37 -40.41
C ASP A 589 -15.90 17.21 -40.83
N THR A 590 -16.21 16.10 -41.52
CA THR A 590 -17.59 15.74 -41.90
C THR A 590 -18.45 15.54 -40.65
N CYS A 591 -17.95 14.79 -39.67
CA CYS A 591 -18.68 14.49 -38.45
C CYS A 591 -18.77 15.72 -37.53
N GLU A 592 -17.77 16.58 -37.47
CA GLU A 592 -17.82 17.84 -36.72
C GLU A 592 -18.88 18.79 -37.31
N THR A 593 -18.97 18.86 -38.64
CA THR A 593 -20.02 19.61 -39.33
C THR A 593 -21.41 19.03 -39.05
N LEU A 594 -21.52 17.69 -39.01
CA LEU A 594 -22.75 16.99 -38.62
C LEU A 594 -23.17 17.33 -37.19
N ILE A 595 -22.23 17.37 -36.23
CA ILE A 595 -22.50 17.76 -34.84
C ILE A 595 -23.11 19.16 -34.80
N GLN A 596 -22.51 20.12 -35.49
CA GLN A 596 -23.01 21.50 -35.49
C GLN A 596 -24.43 21.60 -36.06
N TYR A 597 -24.71 20.85 -37.13
CA TYR A 597 -26.04 20.81 -37.74
C TYR A 597 -27.08 20.19 -36.79
N VAL A 598 -26.80 19.01 -36.21
CA VAL A 598 -27.72 18.33 -35.29
C VAL A 598 -27.93 19.15 -34.02
N ALA A 599 -26.89 19.74 -33.46
CA ALA A 599 -27.01 20.61 -32.29
C ALA A 599 -27.93 21.80 -32.54
N ASN A 600 -27.81 22.46 -33.70
CA ASN A 600 -28.70 23.56 -34.09
C ASN A 600 -30.17 23.12 -34.22
N LEU A 601 -30.42 21.86 -34.58
CA LEU A 601 -31.79 21.29 -34.65
C LEU A 601 -32.38 21.00 -33.27
N ILE A 602 -31.60 20.45 -32.33
CA ILE A 602 -32.10 19.99 -31.03
C ILE A 602 -32.06 21.05 -29.93
N GLN A 603 -31.12 22.01 -29.98
CA GLN A 603 -30.95 23.04 -28.95
C GLN A 603 -32.24 23.85 -28.67
N PRO A 604 -33.03 24.28 -29.68
CA PRO A 604 -34.27 25.00 -29.44
C PRO A 604 -35.32 24.18 -28.67
N ILE A 605 -35.28 22.85 -28.80
CA ILE A 605 -36.18 21.94 -28.08
C ILE A 605 -35.70 21.80 -26.63
N LEU A 606 -34.39 21.57 -26.44
CA LEU A 606 -33.79 21.40 -25.11
C LEU A 606 -33.99 22.62 -24.22
N ASN A 607 -33.85 23.83 -24.76
CA ASN A 607 -34.02 25.07 -24.00
C ASN A 607 -35.45 25.28 -23.46
N GLN A 608 -36.44 24.51 -23.93
CA GLN A 608 -37.82 24.58 -23.44
C GLN A 608 -38.03 23.80 -22.13
N TYR A 609 -37.11 22.91 -21.78
CA TYR A 609 -37.22 22.01 -20.64
C TYR A 609 -36.11 22.23 -19.63
N LYS A 610 -36.47 22.34 -18.34
CA LYS A 610 -35.49 22.36 -17.25
C LYS A 610 -35.34 20.95 -16.70
N LEU A 611 -34.31 20.25 -17.17
CA LEU A 611 -34.03 18.86 -16.83
C LEU A 611 -33.16 18.81 -15.55
N PRO A 612 -33.36 17.84 -14.65
CA PRO A 612 -32.48 17.64 -13.50
C PRO A 612 -31.04 17.38 -13.97
N ASP A 613 -30.05 17.91 -13.27
CA ASP A 613 -28.65 17.77 -13.64
C ASP A 613 -27.95 16.56 -12.96
N GLY A 614 -28.67 15.85 -12.10
CA GLY A 614 -28.23 14.59 -11.48
C GLY A 614 -27.38 14.74 -10.21
N TRP A 615 -27.21 15.95 -9.67
CA TRP A 615 -26.32 16.22 -8.53
C TRP A 615 -27.03 16.53 -7.20
N ASP A 616 -28.35 16.39 -7.12
CA ASP A 616 -29.14 16.82 -5.95
C ASP A 616 -28.75 16.08 -4.65
N ASP A 617 -28.60 14.75 -4.72
CA ASP A 617 -28.14 13.95 -3.57
C ASP A 617 -26.75 14.39 -3.09
N LEU A 618 -25.84 14.74 -4.02
CA LEU A 618 -24.51 15.24 -3.68
C LEU A 618 -24.62 16.59 -2.97
N ARG A 619 -25.48 17.49 -3.46
CA ARG A 619 -25.68 18.80 -2.82
C ARG A 619 -26.18 18.65 -1.40
N ASP A 620 -27.13 17.75 -1.17
CA ASP A 620 -27.68 17.49 0.15
C ASP A 620 -26.70 16.77 1.07
N TRP A 621 -25.89 15.88 0.51
CA TRP A 621 -24.79 15.24 1.22
C TRP A 621 -23.76 16.26 1.71
N VAL A 622 -23.28 17.16 0.83
CA VAL A 622 -22.32 18.23 1.18
C VAL A 622 -22.84 19.09 2.34
N LYS A 623 -24.11 19.49 2.32
CA LYS A 623 -24.72 20.27 3.41
C LYS A 623 -24.71 19.56 4.77
N ARG A 624 -24.74 18.21 4.77
CA ARG A 624 -24.77 17.40 6.00
C ARG A 624 -23.37 17.12 6.55
N VAL A 625 -22.41 16.85 5.66
CA VAL A 625 -21.07 16.40 6.08
C VAL A 625 -20.11 17.56 6.38
N VAL A 626 -20.31 18.74 5.77
CA VAL A 626 -19.43 19.89 5.98
C VAL A 626 -19.70 20.52 7.34
N ILE A 627 -18.63 20.66 8.11
CA ILE A 627 -18.61 21.25 9.46
C ILE A 627 -17.84 22.57 9.37
N LEU A 628 -18.48 23.65 9.81
CA LEU A 628 -17.88 24.98 9.91
C LEU A 628 -17.87 25.45 11.38
N PRO A 629 -16.99 26.38 11.76
CA PRO A 629 -16.85 26.84 13.14
C PRO A 629 -18.13 27.45 13.68
N GLY A 630 -18.40 27.25 14.97
CA GLY A 630 -19.59 27.81 15.64
C GLY A 630 -20.92 27.09 15.36
N LYS A 631 -20.92 25.98 14.61
CA LYS A 631 -22.08 25.08 14.51
C LYS A 631 -21.98 23.96 15.53
N THR A 632 -23.12 23.56 16.11
CA THR A 632 -23.23 22.28 16.83
C THR A 632 -22.86 21.16 15.88
N SER A 633 -21.81 20.41 16.23
CA SER A 633 -21.38 19.24 15.47
C SER A 633 -22.56 18.28 15.25
N PRO A 634 -22.72 17.67 14.07
CA PRO A 634 -23.78 16.70 13.79
C PRO A 634 -23.81 15.50 14.76
N ILE A 635 -22.77 15.33 15.60
CA ILE A 635 -22.62 14.27 16.60
C ILE A 635 -23.88 14.08 17.47
N THR A 636 -24.67 15.12 17.74
CA THR A 636 -25.95 15.01 18.46
C THR A 636 -27.06 14.25 17.70
N GLN A 637 -26.91 13.94 16.42
CA GLN A 637 -27.88 13.22 15.59
C GLN A 637 -27.54 11.74 15.34
N ASN A 638 -26.41 11.22 15.86
CA ASN A 638 -25.95 9.85 15.56
C ASN A 638 -26.97 8.77 15.90
N ALA A 639 -27.77 8.94 16.96
CA ALA A 639 -28.80 7.98 17.32
C ALA A 639 -29.96 7.96 16.30
N GLU A 640 -30.43 9.12 15.85
CA GLU A 640 -31.50 9.20 14.84
C GLU A 640 -31.03 8.67 13.48
N VAL A 641 -29.80 9.03 13.08
CA VAL A 641 -29.20 8.52 11.83
C VAL A 641 -29.06 6.99 11.87
N PHE A 642 -28.59 6.43 12.99
CA PHE A 642 -28.49 4.99 13.17
C PHE A 642 -29.86 4.30 13.11
N LEU A 643 -30.88 4.87 13.77
CA LEU A 643 -32.23 4.33 13.75
C LEU A 643 -32.82 4.35 12.33
N ASP A 644 -32.63 5.45 11.58
CA ASP A 644 -33.04 5.56 10.17
C ASP A 644 -32.33 4.51 9.29
N GLU A 645 -31.03 4.30 9.49
CA GLU A 645 -30.26 3.29 8.77
C GLU A 645 -30.71 1.87 9.10
N LEU A 646 -30.96 1.58 10.38
CA LEU A 646 -31.47 0.30 10.85
C LEU A 646 -32.86 0.01 10.27
N ASP A 647 -33.76 0.99 10.28
CA ASP A 647 -35.10 0.87 9.71
C ASP A 647 -35.04 0.60 8.20
N ARG A 648 -34.17 1.30 7.45
CA ARG A 648 -33.95 1.01 6.03
C ARG A 648 -33.38 -0.39 5.80
N TYR A 649 -32.46 -0.84 6.65
CA TYR A 649 -31.92 -2.20 6.58
C TYR A 649 -33.03 -3.24 6.77
N GLN A 650 -33.91 -3.04 7.76
CA GLN A 650 -35.06 -3.92 8.00
C GLN A 650 -36.04 -3.90 6.82
N LEU A 651 -36.34 -2.72 6.25
CA LEU A 651 -37.20 -2.59 5.07
C LEU A 651 -36.60 -3.24 3.82
N ALA A 652 -35.28 -3.26 3.66
CA ALA A 652 -34.60 -3.91 2.56
C ALA A 652 -34.72 -5.45 2.58
N LYS A 653 -34.98 -6.02 3.76
CA LYS A 653 -35.19 -7.45 3.99
C LYS A 653 -36.64 -7.90 3.83
N LYS A 654 -37.60 -6.98 3.70
CA LYS A 654 -39.02 -7.33 3.52
C LYS A 654 -39.29 -7.89 2.11
N PRO A 655 -40.04 -9.00 1.97
CA PRO A 655 -40.49 -9.49 0.67
C PRO A 655 -41.65 -8.65 0.11
N GLY A 656 -41.67 -8.43 -1.21
CA GLY A 656 -42.81 -7.83 -1.91
C GLY A 656 -42.93 -6.31 -1.84
N ARG A 657 -44.18 -5.81 -1.82
CA ARG A 657 -44.53 -4.39 -1.94
C ARG A 657 -44.15 -3.64 -0.65
N GLY A 658 -43.33 -2.60 -0.76
CA GLY A 658 -42.76 -1.86 0.39
C GLY A 658 -41.29 -2.16 0.68
N ARG A 659 -40.64 -3.01 -0.14
CA ARG A 659 -39.18 -3.19 -0.11
C ARG A 659 -38.48 -1.90 -0.53
N GLN A 660 -37.54 -1.44 0.29
CA GLN A 660 -36.67 -0.32 -0.03
C GLN A 660 -35.29 -0.83 -0.43
N LEU A 661 -34.72 -0.29 -1.51
CA LEU A 661 -33.35 -0.62 -1.92
C LEU A 661 -32.38 0.09 -0.96
N ILE A 662 -31.34 -0.62 -0.53
CA ILE A 662 -30.28 -0.08 0.30
C ILE A 662 -28.94 -0.24 -0.40
N CYS A 663 -28.02 0.70 -0.19
CA CYS A 663 -26.69 0.59 -0.75
C CYS A 663 -25.91 -0.57 -0.14
N SER A 664 -25.42 -1.46 -1.01
CA SER A 664 -24.54 -2.59 -0.68
C SER A 664 -23.26 -2.18 0.04
N ILE A 665 -22.86 -0.92 -0.08
CA ILE A 665 -21.62 -0.34 0.46
C ILE A 665 -21.92 0.44 1.75
N SER A 666 -22.59 1.59 1.65
CA SER A 666 -22.62 2.61 2.72
C SER A 666 -23.88 2.63 3.59
N HIS A 667 -24.92 1.84 3.28
CA HIS A 667 -26.25 1.96 3.92
C HIS A 667 -26.93 3.34 3.83
N SER A 668 -26.38 4.26 3.04
CA SER A 668 -26.76 5.67 3.05
C SER A 668 -28.20 5.94 2.58
N ALA A 669 -28.75 7.09 3.00
CA ALA A 669 -30.11 7.56 2.74
C ALA A 669 -30.44 7.94 1.28
N TYR A 670 -29.42 8.09 0.44
CA TYR A 670 -29.53 8.69 -0.87
C TYR A 670 -30.15 7.74 -1.91
N THR A 671 -30.49 8.27 -3.08
CA THR A 671 -31.10 7.51 -4.17
C THR A 671 -30.28 6.27 -4.49
N VAL A 672 -30.93 5.11 -4.53
CA VAL A 672 -30.28 3.82 -4.77
C VAL A 672 -30.71 3.26 -6.12
N THR A 673 -29.73 2.92 -6.96
CA THR A 673 -29.95 2.30 -8.27
C THR A 673 -29.24 0.95 -8.35
N GLU A 674 -29.66 0.10 -9.30
CA GLU A 674 -28.95 -1.14 -9.59
C GLU A 674 -27.60 -0.85 -10.26
N GLN A 675 -26.56 -1.57 -9.86
CA GLN A 675 -25.22 -1.41 -10.38
C GLN A 675 -25.14 -1.86 -11.85
N MET A 676 -24.65 -0.98 -12.74
CA MET A 676 -24.37 -1.27 -14.15
C MET A 676 -22.87 -1.45 -14.35
N GLU A 677 -22.44 -2.56 -14.96
CA GLU A 677 -21.02 -2.94 -15.09
C GLU A 677 -20.13 -1.87 -15.76
N SER A 678 -20.68 -1.03 -16.65
CA SER A 678 -19.96 0.06 -17.31
C SER A 678 -19.74 1.31 -16.43
N ALA A 679 -20.46 1.43 -15.32
CA ALA A 679 -20.48 2.61 -14.45
C ALA A 679 -19.68 2.43 -13.15
N VAL A 680 -19.05 1.26 -12.95
CA VAL A 680 -18.36 0.89 -11.72
C VAL A 680 -17.06 0.16 -11.98
N LEU A 681 -16.11 0.31 -11.06
CA LEU A 681 -14.82 -0.37 -11.13
C LEU A 681 -14.93 -1.90 -10.98
N PHE A 682 -15.88 -2.41 -10.18
CA PHE A 682 -16.02 -3.84 -9.86
C PHE A 682 -17.25 -4.47 -10.53
N THR A 683 -17.29 -5.80 -10.66
CA THR A 683 -18.49 -6.45 -11.20
C THR A 683 -19.65 -6.34 -10.21
N PRO A 684 -20.90 -6.34 -10.70
CA PRO A 684 -22.05 -6.58 -9.85
C PRO A 684 -22.00 -8.00 -9.29
N GLN A 685 -21.51 -8.16 -8.04
CA GLN A 685 -21.49 -9.48 -7.39
C GLN A 685 -22.88 -9.84 -6.81
N VAL A 686 -23.20 -11.14 -6.88
CA VAL A 686 -24.51 -11.72 -6.55
C VAL A 686 -24.81 -11.72 -5.04
N TYR A 687 -23.79 -11.79 -4.19
CA TYR A 687 -23.96 -11.98 -2.75
C TYR A 687 -23.60 -10.72 -1.96
N THR A 688 -24.59 -10.19 -1.22
CA THR A 688 -24.38 -9.20 -0.16
C THR A 688 -25.32 -9.54 1.00
N ASN A 689 -24.84 -9.42 2.24
CA ASN A 689 -25.68 -9.58 3.44
C ASN A 689 -26.78 -8.52 3.55
N LYS A 690 -26.86 -7.55 2.64
CA LYS A 690 -27.86 -6.48 2.61
C LYS A 690 -29.02 -6.75 1.64
N GLN A 691 -28.90 -7.75 0.77
CA GLN A 691 -30.00 -8.23 -0.05
C GLN A 691 -30.73 -9.40 0.61
N MET A 692 -31.93 -9.70 0.13
CA MET A 692 -32.70 -10.85 0.59
C MET A 692 -32.02 -12.14 0.12
N LEU A 693 -31.85 -13.11 1.02
CA LEU A 693 -31.32 -14.43 0.67
C LEU A 693 -32.29 -15.15 -0.28
N GLY A 694 -31.78 -15.78 -1.34
CA GLY A 694 -32.58 -16.55 -2.31
C GLY A 694 -33.30 -15.74 -3.41
N GLY A 695 -33.00 -14.45 -3.58
CA GLY A 695 -33.55 -13.63 -4.67
C GLY A 695 -32.90 -13.91 -6.03
N SER A 696 -33.67 -13.82 -7.13
CA SER A 696 -33.18 -14.00 -8.50
C SER A 696 -32.39 -12.80 -9.07
N ASN A 697 -32.33 -11.67 -8.35
CA ASN A 697 -31.60 -10.47 -8.78
C ASN A 697 -30.14 -10.54 -8.34
N ALA A 698 -29.25 -10.70 -9.32
CA ALA A 698 -27.80 -10.81 -9.13
C ALA A 698 -27.04 -9.48 -9.08
N LYS A 699 -27.73 -8.33 -9.13
CA LYS A 699 -27.10 -7.00 -9.18
C LYS A 699 -27.10 -6.32 -7.82
N ARG A 700 -25.96 -5.78 -7.40
CA ARG A 700 -25.86 -4.94 -6.20
C ARG A 700 -26.60 -3.62 -6.39
N ASN A 701 -26.96 -3.02 -5.27
CA ASN A 701 -27.57 -1.71 -5.20
C ASN A 701 -26.54 -0.69 -4.72
N ILE A 702 -26.41 0.44 -5.40
CA ILE A 702 -25.46 1.48 -5.02
C ILE A 702 -26.17 2.81 -4.83
N SER A 703 -25.85 3.52 -3.75
CA SER A 703 -26.33 4.88 -3.54
C SER A 703 -25.64 5.82 -4.53
N SER A 704 -26.31 6.90 -4.93
CA SER A 704 -25.74 7.99 -5.73
C SER A 704 -24.38 8.48 -5.20
N ILE A 705 -24.19 8.66 -3.88
CA ILE A 705 -22.91 9.11 -3.30
C ILE A 705 -21.78 8.09 -3.49
N ALA A 706 -22.03 6.82 -3.15
CA ALA A 706 -21.05 5.75 -3.43
C ALA A 706 -20.79 5.59 -4.94
N GLY A 707 -21.81 5.80 -5.78
CA GLY A 707 -21.68 5.83 -7.24
C GLY A 707 -20.77 6.97 -7.70
N VAL A 708 -20.92 8.18 -7.14
CA VAL A 708 -20.05 9.33 -7.41
C VAL A 708 -18.61 9.00 -7.00
N GLU A 709 -18.35 8.46 -5.81
CA GLU A 709 -16.99 8.07 -5.39
C GLU A 709 -16.36 7.05 -6.35
N MET A 710 -17.10 6.02 -6.73
CA MET A 710 -16.61 5.01 -7.67
C MET A 710 -16.34 5.57 -9.07
N MET A 711 -17.21 6.45 -9.56
CA MET A 711 -17.02 7.17 -10.81
C MET A 711 -15.78 8.08 -10.74
N LEU A 712 -15.60 8.83 -9.65
CA LEU A 712 -14.42 9.67 -9.45
C LEU A 712 -13.14 8.84 -9.49
N ARG A 713 -13.11 7.67 -8.87
CA ARG A 713 -11.97 6.74 -8.97
C ARG A 713 -11.74 6.25 -10.40
N GLN A 714 -12.81 5.85 -11.10
CA GLN A 714 -12.70 5.41 -12.49
C GLN A 714 -12.14 6.50 -13.40
N ILE A 715 -12.48 7.77 -13.16
CA ILE A 715 -12.05 8.89 -14.00
C ILE A 715 -10.67 9.41 -13.60
N LEU A 716 -10.45 9.63 -12.30
CA LEU A 716 -9.28 10.32 -11.77
C LEU A 716 -8.16 9.36 -11.36
N MET A 717 -8.43 8.07 -11.15
CA MET A 717 -7.40 7.11 -10.75
C MET A 717 -7.09 6.03 -11.77
N ASN A 718 -8.07 5.63 -12.58
CA ASN A 718 -7.86 4.55 -13.53
C ASN A 718 -6.98 5.00 -14.70
N GLN A 719 -5.72 4.58 -14.66
CA GLN A 719 -4.79 4.70 -15.79
C GLN A 719 -5.02 3.61 -16.84
N THR A 720 -5.79 2.57 -16.51
CA THR A 720 -6.17 1.50 -17.43
C THR A 720 -7.60 1.69 -17.95
N GLN A 721 -7.97 0.98 -19.01
CA GLN A 721 -9.36 0.88 -19.47
C GLN A 721 -10.08 -0.34 -18.83
N ALA A 722 -9.50 -0.95 -17.79
CA ALA A 722 -10.10 -2.10 -17.12
C ALA A 722 -11.21 -1.64 -16.16
N VAL A 723 -12.39 -2.24 -16.32
CA VAL A 723 -13.59 -2.03 -15.50
C VAL A 723 -14.30 -3.37 -15.33
N GLY A 724 -15.18 -3.47 -14.33
CA GLY A 724 -15.95 -4.69 -14.06
C GLY A 724 -15.03 -5.89 -13.82
N LYS A 725 -15.27 -6.99 -14.54
CA LYS A 725 -14.56 -8.25 -14.32
C LYS A 725 -13.05 -8.13 -14.50
N ARG A 726 -12.63 -7.35 -15.51
CA ARG A 726 -11.21 -7.15 -15.79
C ARG A 726 -10.45 -6.44 -14.67
N PHE A 727 -11.14 -5.60 -13.89
CA PHE A 727 -10.54 -4.92 -12.74
C PHE A 727 -10.54 -5.82 -11.51
N GLU A 728 -11.61 -6.59 -11.27
CA GLU A 728 -11.66 -7.58 -10.19
C GLU A 728 -10.63 -8.69 -10.36
N ASP A 729 -10.49 -9.23 -11.58
CA ASP A 729 -9.45 -10.21 -11.92
C ASP A 729 -8.03 -9.63 -11.70
N GLY A 730 -7.92 -8.30 -11.58
CA GLY A 730 -6.69 -7.60 -11.25
C GLY A 730 -6.25 -7.70 -9.78
N ASN A 731 -7.07 -8.20 -8.86
CA ASN A 731 -6.70 -8.48 -7.45
C ASN A 731 -5.89 -7.35 -6.76
N TYR A 732 -6.30 -6.10 -6.95
CA TYR A 732 -5.62 -4.94 -6.37
C TYR A 732 -5.67 -4.95 -4.83
N ARG A 733 -4.63 -4.40 -4.19
CA ARG A 733 -4.65 -4.06 -2.76
C ARG A 733 -4.44 -2.57 -2.56
N TYR A 734 -5.27 -1.97 -1.72
CA TYR A 734 -5.24 -0.55 -1.43
C TYR A 734 -4.33 -0.30 -0.23
N LEU A 735 -3.38 0.61 -0.40
CA LEU A 735 -2.60 1.20 0.68
C LEU A 735 -3.15 2.61 0.92
N TYR A 736 -3.62 2.84 2.14
CA TYR A 736 -4.07 4.15 2.61
C TYR A 736 -2.99 4.78 3.48
N PHE A 737 -2.65 6.03 3.19
CA PHE A 737 -1.67 6.80 3.94
C PHE A 737 -2.39 7.86 4.77
N TYR A 738 -2.44 7.64 6.07
CA TYR A 738 -2.96 8.60 7.03
C TYR A 738 -1.79 9.42 7.58
N PRO A 739 -1.90 10.75 7.63
CA PRO A 739 -0.92 11.54 8.34
C PRO A 739 -0.91 11.14 9.82
N THR A 740 0.25 11.26 10.43
CA THR A 740 0.39 11.19 11.88
C THR A 740 -0.12 12.52 12.46
N TYR A 741 -1.45 12.59 12.59
CA TYR A 741 -2.31 13.76 12.85
C TYR A 741 -2.60 14.65 11.64
N TYR A 742 -1.60 15.27 11.00
CA TYR A 742 -1.82 16.18 9.87
C TYR A 742 -0.58 16.34 8.98
N PHE A 743 -0.77 16.91 7.79
CA PHE A 743 0.30 17.40 6.93
C PHE A 743 0.42 18.92 7.01
N THR A 744 1.65 19.42 6.92
CA THR A 744 1.99 20.84 6.68
C THR A 744 2.12 21.09 5.18
N PRO A 745 2.18 22.34 4.68
CA PRO A 745 2.39 22.59 3.25
C PRO A 745 3.65 21.92 2.68
N GLU A 746 4.73 21.88 3.46
CA GLU A 746 6.01 21.25 3.12
C GLU A 746 5.88 19.73 3.01
N THR A 747 5.37 19.08 4.07
CA THR A 747 5.22 17.62 4.11
C THR A 747 4.15 17.12 3.12
N ASN A 748 3.11 17.91 2.86
CA ASN A 748 2.11 17.62 1.82
C ASN A 748 2.73 17.62 0.41
N LYS A 749 3.53 18.64 0.10
CA LYS A 749 4.21 18.74 -1.20
C LYS A 749 5.27 17.66 -1.39
N PHE A 750 6.04 17.35 -0.33
CA PHE A 750 6.95 16.21 -0.30
C PHE A 750 6.21 14.90 -0.60
N LEU A 751 5.13 14.62 0.13
CA LEU A 751 4.39 13.38 -0.02
C LEU A 751 3.71 13.29 -1.39
N GLN A 752 3.21 14.40 -1.94
CA GLN A 752 2.64 14.43 -3.29
C GLN A 752 3.68 14.09 -4.37
N ALA A 753 4.91 14.61 -4.25
CA ALA A 753 6.00 14.29 -5.15
C ALA A 753 6.41 12.81 -5.04
N ALA A 754 6.58 12.30 -3.82
CA ALA A 754 6.89 10.89 -3.58
C ALA A 754 5.77 9.98 -4.12
N TYR A 755 4.52 10.24 -3.74
CA TYR A 755 3.32 9.48 -4.10
C TYR A 755 3.14 9.33 -5.61
N THR A 756 3.31 10.42 -6.36
CA THR A 756 3.14 10.42 -7.81
C THR A 756 4.15 9.49 -8.49
N ASN A 757 5.34 9.37 -7.90
CA ASN A 757 6.48 8.66 -8.45
C ASN A 757 6.67 7.23 -7.90
N ILE A 758 5.82 6.75 -6.98
CA ILE A 758 5.87 5.34 -6.50
C ILE A 758 5.65 4.38 -7.67
N SER A 759 6.64 3.61 -8.10
CA SER A 759 6.57 2.76 -9.29
C SER A 759 6.59 1.27 -8.97
N GLN A 760 7.17 0.89 -7.83
CA GLN A 760 7.38 -0.51 -7.51
C GLN A 760 6.13 -1.22 -6.99
N THR A 761 5.65 -2.18 -7.78
CA THR A 761 4.43 -2.96 -7.49
C THR A 761 4.69 -4.38 -7.00
N ARG A 762 5.96 -4.84 -7.04
CA ARG A 762 6.33 -6.22 -6.74
C ARG A 762 7.58 -6.29 -5.86
N PHE A 763 7.68 -7.32 -5.04
CA PHE A 763 8.93 -7.63 -4.36
C PHE A 763 9.81 -8.44 -5.30
N THR A 764 10.88 -7.84 -5.85
CA THR A 764 11.68 -8.42 -6.94
C THR A 764 13.10 -8.75 -6.50
N ALA A 765 13.85 -9.48 -7.34
CA ALA A 765 15.25 -9.79 -7.10
C ALA A 765 16.15 -8.53 -6.92
N PRO A 766 15.99 -7.43 -7.69
CA PRO A 766 16.68 -6.17 -7.38
C PRO A 766 16.43 -5.65 -5.96
N LEU A 767 15.17 -5.69 -5.50
CA LEU A 767 14.83 -5.26 -4.14
C LEU A 767 15.45 -6.19 -3.08
N ARG A 768 15.45 -7.51 -3.31
CA ARG A 768 16.20 -8.47 -2.49
C ARG A 768 17.70 -8.12 -2.46
N ASN A 769 18.29 -7.83 -3.61
CA ASN A 769 19.73 -7.57 -3.75
C ASN A 769 20.17 -6.24 -3.11
N HIS A 770 19.24 -5.31 -2.88
CA HIS A 770 19.48 -4.13 -2.05
C HIS A 770 19.81 -4.51 -0.61
N PHE A 771 19.08 -5.49 -0.05
CA PHE A 771 19.29 -5.92 1.34
C PHE A 771 20.32 -7.04 1.48
N ILE A 772 20.62 -7.77 0.41
CA ILE A 772 21.55 -8.91 0.40
C ILE A 772 22.59 -8.70 -0.69
N THR A 773 23.83 -8.45 -0.29
CA THR A 773 24.93 -8.18 -1.24
C THR A 773 25.30 -9.43 -2.06
N LYS A 774 26.13 -9.24 -3.10
CA LYS A 774 26.65 -10.34 -3.93
C LYS A 774 27.50 -11.32 -3.11
N GLU A 775 28.09 -10.84 -2.02
CA GLU A 775 28.90 -11.59 -1.05
C GLU A 775 28.04 -12.26 0.04
N TRP A 776 26.71 -12.27 -0.12
CA TRP A 776 25.75 -12.85 0.84
C TRP A 776 25.78 -12.19 2.23
N GLN A 777 26.05 -10.88 2.29
CA GLN A 777 25.89 -10.11 3.53
C GLN A 777 24.51 -9.46 3.56
N ALA A 778 23.76 -9.66 4.65
CA ALA A 778 22.49 -8.98 4.87
C ALA A 778 22.70 -7.66 5.60
N LYS A 779 21.98 -6.62 5.17
CA LYS A 779 21.94 -5.31 5.81
C LYS A 779 20.49 -4.97 6.17
N PHE A 780 20.06 -5.38 7.36
CA PHE A 780 18.70 -5.14 7.88
C PHE A 780 18.67 -4.01 8.92
N ASP A 781 19.58 -3.04 8.79
CA ASP A 781 19.62 -1.87 9.64
C ASP A 781 18.67 -0.76 9.14
N ARG A 782 18.41 0.23 10.01
CA ARG A 782 17.52 1.36 9.75
C ARG A 782 17.92 2.16 8.49
N ILE A 783 19.22 2.33 8.25
CA ILE A 783 19.74 3.12 7.14
C ILE A 783 19.46 2.38 5.82
N GLN A 784 19.68 1.06 5.78
CA GLN A 784 19.40 0.26 4.58
C GLN A 784 17.91 0.27 4.21
N TYR A 785 17.02 0.32 5.19
CA TYR A 785 15.58 0.48 4.93
C TYR A 785 15.19 1.88 4.44
N GLN A 786 15.97 2.94 4.70
CA GLN A 786 15.73 4.27 4.12
C GLN A 786 16.17 4.35 2.67
N THR A 787 17.36 3.83 2.35
CA THR A 787 17.97 3.93 1.01
C THR A 787 17.25 3.12 -0.07
N VAL A 788 16.26 2.31 0.32
CA VAL A 788 15.40 1.58 -0.61
C VAL A 788 14.45 2.51 -1.37
N ASP A 789 14.31 3.78 -0.95
CA ASP A 789 13.46 4.77 -1.60
C ASP A 789 13.75 4.93 -3.11
N SER A 790 15.02 4.87 -3.50
CA SER A 790 15.49 4.85 -4.90
C SER A 790 14.95 3.69 -5.75
N PHE A 791 14.53 2.58 -5.13
CA PHE A 791 13.90 1.45 -5.81
C PHE A 791 12.38 1.57 -5.84
N LEU A 792 11.80 2.26 -4.85
CA LEU A 792 10.34 2.38 -4.70
C LEU A 792 9.78 3.55 -5.49
N ILE A 793 10.55 4.62 -5.63
CA ILE A 793 10.15 5.90 -6.23
C ILE A 793 11.03 6.16 -7.45
N ASP A 794 10.40 6.31 -8.62
CA ASP A 794 11.07 6.60 -9.89
C ASP A 794 10.77 8.05 -10.30
N GLU A 795 11.77 8.93 -10.21
CA GLU A 795 11.64 10.34 -10.60
C GLU A 795 11.30 10.52 -12.09
N GLN A 796 11.65 9.54 -12.93
CA GLN A 796 11.43 9.56 -14.37
C GLN A 796 10.30 8.59 -14.78
N LEU A 797 9.36 8.33 -13.87
CA LEU A 797 8.27 7.40 -14.09
C LEU A 797 7.50 7.73 -15.37
N ASP A 798 7.59 6.80 -16.33
CA ASP A 798 6.78 6.83 -17.54
C ASP A 798 5.30 6.58 -17.19
N LYS A 799 4.50 7.65 -17.21
CA LYS A 799 3.07 7.62 -16.87
C LYS A 799 2.26 6.69 -17.78
N GLU A 800 2.76 6.29 -18.94
CA GLU A 800 2.07 5.31 -19.81
C GLU A 800 2.31 3.86 -19.37
N LYS A 801 3.41 3.61 -18.65
CA LYS A 801 3.78 2.28 -18.14
C LYS A 801 3.39 2.07 -16.68
N ASP A 802 3.07 3.14 -15.94
CA ASP A 802 2.54 3.05 -14.58
C ASP A 802 1.22 2.25 -14.59
N ARG A 803 1.21 1.16 -13.82
CA ARG A 803 0.03 0.29 -13.65
C ARG A 803 -0.64 0.50 -12.29
N THR A 804 -0.05 1.34 -11.43
CA THR A 804 -0.62 1.66 -10.14
C THR A 804 -1.87 2.51 -10.29
N PHE A 805 -2.80 2.33 -9.36
CA PHE A 805 -4.05 3.06 -9.32
C PHE A 805 -3.90 4.22 -8.32
N LYS A 806 -3.43 5.36 -8.82
CA LYS A 806 -3.17 6.59 -8.04
C LYS A 806 -4.10 7.71 -8.44
N LEU A 807 -4.40 8.61 -7.51
CA LEU A 807 -5.15 9.82 -7.75
C LEU A 807 -4.39 10.80 -8.65
N SER A 808 -4.91 11.00 -9.86
CA SER A 808 -4.53 12.09 -10.75
C SER A 808 -5.26 13.35 -10.32
N TYR A 809 -4.53 14.26 -9.69
CA TYR A 809 -5.02 15.56 -9.23
C TYR A 809 -4.07 16.67 -9.72
N PRO A 810 -4.57 17.91 -9.91
CA PRO A 810 -3.71 19.04 -10.24
C PRO A 810 -2.58 19.25 -9.22
N GLU A 811 -1.35 19.51 -9.70
CA GLU A 811 -0.15 19.68 -8.85
C GLU A 811 -0.18 20.95 -7.99
N ASP A 812 -1.00 21.94 -8.38
CA ASP A 812 -1.21 23.19 -7.65
C ASP A 812 -2.18 23.05 -6.47
N GLN A 813 -2.83 21.89 -6.33
CA GLN A 813 -3.83 21.63 -5.30
C GLN A 813 -3.39 20.55 -4.32
N PRO A 814 -3.53 20.80 -3.00
CA PRO A 814 -3.11 19.85 -1.99
C PRO A 814 -4.02 18.62 -1.95
N LEU A 815 -3.42 17.47 -1.68
CA LEU A 815 -4.15 16.26 -1.35
C LEU A 815 -4.23 16.13 0.17
N THR A 816 -5.44 16.14 0.72
CA THR A 816 -5.65 15.98 2.16
C THR A 816 -5.55 14.53 2.62
N PHE A 817 -5.75 13.57 1.70
CA PHE A 817 -5.70 12.15 1.98
C PHE A 817 -5.13 11.37 0.78
N TYR A 818 -4.17 10.49 1.03
CA TYR A 818 -3.44 9.77 -0.02
C TYR A 818 -3.74 8.27 0.06
N PHE A 819 -3.91 7.64 -1.09
CA PHE A 819 -4.05 6.19 -1.18
C PHE A 819 -3.73 5.69 -2.58
N ILE A 820 -3.24 4.46 -2.68
CA ILE A 820 -2.79 3.84 -3.93
C ILE A 820 -3.30 2.40 -3.98
N ALA A 821 -3.78 1.94 -5.13
CA ALA A 821 -4.03 0.52 -5.35
C ALA A 821 -2.89 -0.10 -6.17
N LEU A 822 -2.29 -1.16 -5.64
CA LEU A 822 -1.18 -1.86 -6.27
C LEU A 822 -1.70 -3.08 -7.04
N PRO A 823 -1.44 -3.18 -8.36
CA PRO A 823 -1.69 -4.40 -9.10
C PRO A 823 -0.64 -5.47 -8.73
N PRO A 824 -1.02 -6.75 -8.70
CA PRO A 824 -0.10 -7.84 -8.46
C PRO A 824 0.59 -8.34 -9.75
N GLY A 825 1.15 -9.55 -9.67
CA GLY A 825 1.53 -10.38 -10.81
C GLY A 825 0.43 -10.55 -11.87
N LYS A 826 0.79 -11.04 -13.06
CA LYS A 826 -0.22 -11.53 -14.00
C LYS A 826 -0.84 -12.80 -13.42
N ASP A 827 -2.17 -12.92 -13.45
CA ASP A 827 -2.91 -14.08 -12.92
C ASP A 827 -2.58 -14.41 -11.44
N ALA A 828 -2.28 -13.37 -10.66
CA ALA A 828 -1.82 -13.51 -9.29
C ALA A 828 -2.89 -14.09 -8.37
N LYS A 829 -2.46 -15.03 -7.53
CA LYS A 829 -3.29 -15.57 -6.44
C LYS A 829 -3.43 -14.55 -5.33
N ASP A 830 -4.42 -14.78 -4.47
CA ASP A 830 -4.74 -13.94 -3.33
C ASP A 830 -3.50 -13.63 -2.45
N THR A 831 -2.76 -14.65 -2.02
CA THR A 831 -1.52 -14.48 -1.25
C THR A 831 -0.47 -13.62 -1.96
N GLU A 832 -0.29 -13.82 -3.27
CA GLU A 832 0.69 -13.06 -4.06
C GLU A 832 0.34 -11.56 -4.08
N SER A 833 -0.95 -11.25 -4.19
CA SER A 833 -1.41 -9.86 -4.20
C SER A 833 -1.11 -9.09 -2.92
N TRP A 834 -0.89 -9.80 -1.80
CA TRP A 834 -0.55 -9.21 -0.51
C TRP A 834 0.96 -9.09 -0.24
N VAL A 835 1.83 -9.72 -1.04
CA VAL A 835 3.29 -9.78 -0.77
C VAL A 835 3.91 -8.38 -0.69
N MET A 836 3.84 -7.61 -1.79
CA MET A 836 4.40 -6.26 -1.83
C MET A 836 3.62 -5.28 -0.93
N PRO A 837 2.26 -5.25 -0.95
CA PRO A 837 1.50 -4.38 -0.06
C PRO A 837 1.84 -4.56 1.42
N SER A 838 1.97 -5.80 1.91
CA SER A 838 2.29 -6.05 3.32
C SER A 838 3.69 -5.54 3.67
N TRP A 839 4.67 -5.74 2.79
CA TRP A 839 6.02 -5.23 3.03
C TRP A 839 6.07 -3.69 3.00
N LEU A 840 5.40 -3.07 2.03
CA LEU A 840 5.26 -1.61 1.94
C LEU A 840 4.52 -1.00 3.14
N ALA A 841 3.57 -1.73 3.73
CA ALA A 841 2.89 -1.31 4.95
C ALA A 841 3.88 -1.00 6.07
N PHE A 842 4.93 -1.80 6.19
CA PHE A 842 5.97 -1.63 7.20
C PHE A 842 7.11 -0.70 6.75
N ALA A 843 7.44 -0.68 5.47
CA ALA A 843 8.53 0.15 4.93
C ALA A 843 8.15 1.63 4.83
N PHE A 844 6.94 1.97 4.36
CA PHE A 844 6.54 3.37 4.15
C PHE A 844 6.46 4.22 5.44
N PRO A 845 6.08 3.70 6.62
CA PRO A 845 6.24 4.46 7.86
C PRO A 845 7.69 4.87 8.16
N MET A 846 8.68 4.08 7.72
CA MET A 846 10.10 4.41 7.92
C MET A 846 10.64 5.41 6.89
N ILE A 847 10.02 5.46 5.70
CA ILE A 847 10.49 6.23 4.54
C ILE A 847 9.72 7.55 4.37
N LEU A 848 8.39 7.50 4.50
CA LEU A 848 7.46 8.61 4.26
C LEU A 848 6.88 9.20 5.54
N ASP A 849 7.12 8.56 6.69
CA ASP A 849 6.66 8.99 8.02
C ASP A 849 5.12 9.13 8.13
N VAL A 850 4.40 8.19 7.51
CA VAL A 850 2.94 8.09 7.50
C VAL A 850 2.46 6.84 8.22
N LYS A 851 1.22 6.88 8.72
CA LYS A 851 0.50 5.67 9.13
C LYS A 851 -0.06 4.96 7.89
N THR A 852 0.03 3.64 7.86
CA THR A 852 -0.34 2.82 6.70
C THR A 852 -1.44 1.82 7.03
N VAL A 853 -2.41 1.72 6.13
CA VAL A 853 -3.44 0.68 6.20
C VAL A 853 -3.50 -0.04 4.86
N VAL A 854 -3.39 -1.37 4.89
CA VAL A 854 -3.54 -2.22 3.70
C VAL A 854 -4.89 -2.92 3.76
N SER A 855 -5.70 -2.79 2.71
CA SER A 855 -7.01 -3.45 2.63
C SER A 855 -7.36 -3.84 1.20
N GLU A 856 -8.20 -4.87 1.07
CA GLU A 856 -8.92 -5.18 -0.17
C GLU A 856 -10.06 -4.21 -0.44
N SER A 857 -10.57 -3.56 0.61
CA SER A 857 -11.64 -2.58 0.51
C SER A 857 -11.15 -1.37 -0.28
N PRO A 858 -11.90 -0.91 -1.30
CA PRO A 858 -11.65 0.37 -1.96
C PRO A 858 -12.08 1.56 -1.10
N ILE A 859 -12.69 1.34 0.06
CA ILE A 859 -13.13 2.42 0.94
C ILE A 859 -12.17 2.50 2.13
N PRO A 860 -11.71 3.72 2.49
CA PRO A 860 -10.86 3.93 3.65
C PRO A 860 -11.50 3.34 4.92
N PRO A 861 -10.78 2.50 5.69
CA PRO A 861 -11.33 1.94 6.93
C PRO A 861 -11.51 2.94 8.07
N PHE A 862 -10.80 4.07 8.04
CA PHE A 862 -10.82 5.10 9.08
C PHE A 862 -11.05 6.47 8.48
N ASN A 863 -11.60 7.39 9.28
CA ASN A 863 -11.69 8.79 8.86
C ASN A 863 -10.34 9.50 9.01
N ASP A 864 -9.64 9.24 10.10
CA ASP A 864 -8.41 9.92 10.49
C ASP A 864 -7.36 8.95 11.07
N GLY A 865 -6.07 9.30 10.98
CA GLY A 865 -4.97 8.55 11.58
C GLY A 865 -4.98 8.55 13.11
N ALA A 866 -5.76 9.42 13.74
CA ALA A 866 -6.01 9.44 15.17
C ALA A 866 -7.06 8.42 15.65
N GLU A 867 -7.84 7.78 14.75
CA GLU A 867 -8.86 6.78 15.12
C GLU A 867 -8.27 5.43 15.55
N PHE A 868 -6.98 5.20 15.28
CA PHE A 868 -6.26 4.01 15.72
C PHE A 868 -4.91 4.40 16.29
N GLU A 869 -4.48 3.66 17.30
CA GLU A 869 -3.30 4.03 18.07
C GLU A 869 -2.02 3.61 17.35
N GLU A 870 -2.08 2.51 16.63
CA GLU A 870 -0.96 1.92 15.90
C GLU A 870 -0.55 2.74 14.66
N THR A 871 0.56 2.33 14.03
CA THR A 871 1.06 2.93 12.79
C THR A 871 0.67 2.10 11.58
N VAL A 872 0.67 0.78 11.70
CA VAL A 872 0.37 -0.15 10.59
C VAL A 872 -0.87 -0.97 10.93
N PHE A 873 -1.80 -1.08 9.98
CA PHE A 873 -2.92 -2.02 10.03
C PHE A 873 -3.01 -2.82 8.72
N LEU A 874 -2.94 -4.15 8.84
CA LEU A 874 -3.24 -5.09 7.77
C LEU A 874 -4.69 -5.56 7.95
N ASP A 875 -5.59 -5.12 7.08
CA ASP A 875 -7.01 -5.44 7.16
C ASP A 875 -7.30 -6.82 6.55
N SER A 876 -7.36 -7.83 7.41
CA SER A 876 -7.66 -9.22 7.06
C SER A 876 -6.68 -9.83 6.01
N PRO A 877 -5.36 -9.82 6.27
CA PRO A 877 -4.40 -10.37 5.33
C PRO A 877 -4.50 -11.91 5.24
N PRO A 878 -4.00 -12.55 4.17
CA PRO A 878 -4.05 -13.99 4.01
C PRO A 878 -3.24 -14.72 5.09
N GLN A 879 -3.59 -15.98 5.38
CA GLN A 879 -2.97 -16.79 6.42
C GLN A 879 -1.43 -16.81 6.37
N ALA A 880 -0.83 -16.77 5.17
CA ALA A 880 0.63 -16.74 5.02
C ALA A 880 1.26 -15.48 5.62
N ILE A 881 0.62 -14.32 5.41
CA ILE A 881 1.08 -13.05 5.99
C ILE A 881 0.82 -13.06 7.49
N GLN A 882 -0.37 -13.48 7.94
CA GLN A 882 -0.69 -13.60 9.36
C GLN A 882 0.28 -14.53 10.10
N ALA A 883 0.67 -15.65 9.50
CA ALA A 883 1.63 -16.58 10.09
C ALA A 883 3.05 -16.00 10.20
N LEU A 884 3.45 -15.09 9.30
CA LEU A 884 4.74 -14.40 9.39
C LEU A 884 4.69 -13.22 10.36
N THR A 885 3.62 -12.43 10.34
CA THR A 885 3.52 -11.18 11.13
C THR A 885 2.89 -11.37 12.51
N GLN A 886 2.24 -12.52 12.76
CA GLN A 886 1.59 -12.95 14.02
C GLN A 886 0.39 -12.13 14.48
N ARG A 887 0.17 -10.94 13.92
CA ARG A 887 -0.96 -10.05 14.21
C ARG A 887 -1.24 -9.12 13.03
N ASP A 888 -2.25 -8.27 13.18
CA ASP A 888 -2.73 -7.38 12.11
C ASP A 888 -2.45 -5.89 12.38
N ARG A 889 -2.15 -5.48 13.62
CA ARG A 889 -1.91 -4.07 14.01
C ARG A 889 -0.56 -3.90 14.69
N PHE A 890 0.21 -2.89 14.30
CA PHE A 890 1.59 -2.72 14.78
C PHE A 890 1.93 -1.27 15.13
N ARG A 891 2.53 -1.11 16.32
CA ARG A 891 3.16 0.14 16.76
C ARG A 891 4.40 0.45 15.93
N LEU A 892 4.77 1.73 15.88
CA LEU A 892 5.95 2.21 15.14
C LEU A 892 7.23 1.48 15.56
N ASP A 893 7.51 1.41 16.87
CA ASP A 893 8.74 0.79 17.38
C ASP A 893 8.78 -0.71 17.10
N TYR A 894 7.62 -1.37 17.01
CA TYR A 894 7.55 -2.82 16.78
C TYR A 894 8.10 -3.20 15.40
N ILE A 895 8.00 -2.31 14.42
CA ILE A 895 8.32 -2.59 13.01
C ILE A 895 9.74 -3.14 12.85
N LEU A 896 10.70 -2.54 13.57
CA LEU A 896 12.13 -2.87 13.49
C LEU A 896 12.68 -3.51 14.77
N GLU A 897 11.95 -3.45 15.89
CA GLU A 897 12.46 -3.97 17.17
C GLU A 897 11.65 -5.14 17.74
N GLY A 898 10.55 -5.53 17.09
CA GLY A 898 9.64 -6.53 17.64
C GLY A 898 8.93 -6.07 18.91
N TRP A 899 8.26 -6.99 19.61
CA TRP A 899 7.49 -6.68 20.81
C TRP A 899 7.47 -7.85 21.79
N GLU A 900 6.93 -7.61 22.97
CA GLU A 900 6.83 -8.59 24.06
C GLU A 900 5.39 -8.64 24.58
N GLU A 901 4.89 -9.84 24.88
CA GLU A 901 3.56 -10.05 25.49
C GLU A 901 3.67 -10.95 26.71
N GLY A 902 2.87 -10.69 27.74
CA GLY A 902 2.91 -11.43 29.01
C GLY A 902 3.75 -10.76 30.10
N TRP A 903 3.76 -11.38 31.28
CA TRP A 903 4.47 -10.93 32.49
C TRP A 903 5.90 -11.45 32.54
N GLU A 904 6.79 -10.83 33.33
CA GLU A 904 8.21 -11.21 33.43
C GLU A 904 8.47 -12.73 33.56
N GLU A 905 7.61 -13.48 34.26
CA GLU A 905 7.75 -14.94 34.44
C GLU A 905 7.31 -15.79 33.21
N ASN A 906 6.52 -15.24 32.27
CA ASN A 906 6.01 -15.91 31.06
C ASN A 906 6.04 -14.99 29.83
N GLN A 907 7.07 -14.14 29.74
CA GLN A 907 7.15 -13.09 28.73
C GLN A 907 7.52 -13.67 27.37
N LYS A 908 6.56 -13.71 26.44
CA LYS A 908 6.78 -14.15 25.08
C LYS A 908 7.30 -13.00 24.23
N LYS A 909 8.44 -13.22 23.57
CA LYS A 909 9.02 -12.24 22.63
C LYS A 909 8.59 -12.55 21.21
N TYR A 910 8.51 -11.52 20.39
CA TYR A 910 8.19 -11.63 18.98
C TYR A 910 9.16 -10.78 18.14
N PRO A 911 9.58 -11.29 16.97
CA PRO A 911 10.55 -10.61 16.14
C PRO A 911 9.97 -9.40 15.40
N ALA A 912 10.86 -8.57 14.85
CA ALA A 912 10.51 -7.42 14.04
C ALA A 912 9.83 -7.85 12.71
N PRO A 913 8.57 -7.45 12.44
CA PRO A 913 7.81 -7.94 11.30
C PRO A 913 8.43 -7.52 9.95
N LEU A 914 9.08 -6.36 9.86
CA LEU A 914 9.74 -5.94 8.62
C LEU A 914 10.96 -6.83 8.30
N ASN A 915 11.74 -7.19 9.32
CA ASN A 915 12.88 -8.11 9.17
C ASN A 915 12.39 -9.52 8.84
N VAL A 916 11.32 -9.99 9.48
CA VAL A 916 10.67 -11.29 9.19
C VAL A 916 10.24 -11.35 7.73
N LEU A 917 9.48 -10.37 7.24
CA LEU A 917 8.99 -10.38 5.87
C LEU A 917 10.15 -10.27 4.87
N THR A 918 11.13 -9.40 5.12
CA THR A 918 12.30 -9.24 4.24
C THR A 918 13.10 -10.55 4.14
N ALA A 919 13.38 -11.21 5.27
CA ALA A 919 14.08 -12.50 5.30
C ALA A 919 13.25 -13.62 4.66
N ALA A 920 11.96 -13.72 5.00
CA ALA A 920 11.07 -14.75 4.44
C ALA A 920 10.95 -14.63 2.93
N TYR A 921 10.82 -13.41 2.41
CA TYR A 921 10.72 -13.15 0.98
C TYR A 921 12.05 -13.42 0.27
N ALA A 922 13.18 -13.06 0.89
CA ALA A 922 14.50 -13.41 0.36
C ALA A 922 14.72 -14.94 0.27
N ILE A 923 14.40 -15.68 1.35
CA ILE A 923 14.47 -17.16 1.35
C ILE A 923 13.52 -17.73 0.29
N HIS A 924 12.31 -17.18 0.16
CA HIS A 924 11.36 -17.61 -0.85
C HIS A 924 11.94 -17.44 -2.26
N LEU A 925 12.47 -16.27 -2.60
CA LEU A 925 13.05 -16.02 -3.92
C LEU A 925 14.29 -16.88 -4.16
N ASP A 926 15.11 -17.13 -3.13
CA ASP A 926 16.26 -18.03 -3.23
C ASP A 926 15.85 -19.46 -3.63
N VAL A 927 14.77 -20.00 -3.03
CA VAL A 927 14.42 -21.43 -3.14
C VAL A 927 13.36 -21.71 -4.20
N ASN A 928 12.38 -20.83 -4.38
CA ASN A 928 11.16 -21.11 -5.15
C ASN A 928 11.09 -20.39 -6.50
N ALA A 929 11.82 -19.28 -6.68
CA ALA A 929 11.78 -18.52 -7.94
C ALA A 929 12.35 -19.35 -9.10
N LYS A 930 11.78 -19.20 -10.29
CA LYS A 930 12.14 -19.94 -11.50
C LYS A 930 12.41 -18.98 -12.65
N GLN A 931 13.32 -19.36 -13.52
CA GLN A 931 13.54 -18.70 -14.80
C GLN A 931 13.22 -19.72 -15.89
N GLY A 932 12.27 -19.39 -16.77
CA GLY A 932 11.83 -20.28 -17.84
C GLY A 932 11.57 -19.53 -19.14
N LYS A 933 11.03 -20.24 -20.14
CA LYS A 933 10.70 -19.66 -21.47
C LYS A 933 9.72 -18.47 -21.41
N GLY A 934 8.92 -18.40 -20.34
CA GLY A 934 7.97 -17.31 -20.06
C GLY A 934 8.55 -16.13 -19.24
N GLY A 935 9.84 -16.15 -18.91
CA GLY A 935 10.50 -15.12 -18.10
C GLY A 935 10.74 -15.54 -16.64
N TYR A 936 11.01 -14.55 -15.78
CA TYR A 936 11.20 -14.73 -14.34
C TYR A 936 9.86 -14.87 -13.63
N ASP A 937 9.70 -15.95 -12.85
CA ASP A 937 8.55 -16.22 -12.00
C ASP A 937 9.00 -16.37 -10.55
N ALA A 938 8.52 -15.49 -9.67
CA ALA A 938 8.83 -15.56 -8.25
C ALA A 938 8.16 -16.75 -7.55
N ASN A 939 7.08 -17.30 -8.12
CA ASN A 939 6.34 -18.45 -7.61
C ASN A 939 5.78 -18.26 -6.19
N TRP A 940 5.22 -17.06 -5.92
CA TRP A 940 4.64 -16.67 -4.63
C TRP A 940 3.53 -17.59 -4.12
N GLY A 941 2.95 -18.44 -4.97
CA GLY A 941 2.03 -19.50 -4.55
C GLY A 941 2.63 -20.48 -3.53
N LYS A 942 3.97 -20.60 -3.44
CA LYS A 942 4.67 -21.40 -2.43
C LYS A 942 4.93 -20.68 -1.11
N LEU A 943 4.54 -19.40 -0.98
CA LEU A 943 4.74 -18.64 0.25
C LEU A 943 3.93 -19.20 1.42
N VAL A 944 2.73 -19.74 1.16
CA VAL A 944 1.88 -20.37 2.17
C VAL A 944 2.59 -21.54 2.85
N GLU A 945 3.25 -22.41 2.07
CA GLU A 945 4.02 -23.55 2.59
C GLU A 945 5.17 -23.06 3.49
N LEU A 946 5.89 -22.02 3.04
CA LEU A 946 7.01 -21.43 3.76
C LEU A 946 6.59 -20.75 5.06
N ALA A 947 5.50 -19.97 5.05
CA ALA A 947 4.96 -19.32 6.22
C ALA A 947 4.50 -20.34 7.28
N THR A 948 3.77 -21.38 6.88
CA THR A 948 3.33 -22.46 7.78
C THR A 948 4.52 -23.22 8.39
N ASN A 949 5.58 -23.44 7.61
CA ASN A 949 6.81 -24.04 8.11
C ASN A 949 7.47 -23.17 9.19
N PHE A 950 7.62 -21.86 8.96
CA PHE A 950 8.18 -20.96 9.97
C PHE A 950 7.30 -20.78 11.21
N GLN A 951 5.98 -20.82 11.06
CA GLN A 951 5.06 -20.85 12.19
C GLN A 951 5.25 -22.11 13.05
N THR A 952 5.64 -23.23 12.43
CA THR A 952 5.92 -24.49 13.13
C THR A 952 7.28 -24.47 13.83
N SER A 953 8.32 -23.98 13.16
CA SER A 953 9.66 -23.85 13.75
C SER A 953 10.57 -22.89 12.96
N PRO A 954 11.34 -22.01 13.64
CA PRO A 954 12.40 -21.21 13.03
C PRO A 954 13.51 -22.07 12.37
N LEU A 955 13.71 -23.32 12.80
CA LEU A 955 14.74 -24.22 12.25
C LEU A 955 14.55 -24.53 10.76
N TYR A 956 13.35 -24.30 10.22
CA TYR A 956 13.10 -24.42 8.78
C TYR A 956 14.00 -23.52 7.92
N VAL A 957 14.64 -22.48 8.48
CA VAL A 957 15.63 -21.66 7.76
C VAL A 957 16.73 -22.56 7.19
N PHE A 958 17.24 -23.50 7.98
CA PHE A 958 18.28 -24.45 7.57
C PHE A 958 17.73 -25.51 6.61
N ASN A 959 16.48 -25.95 6.79
CA ASN A 959 15.83 -26.85 5.82
C ASN A 959 15.71 -26.20 4.43
N TYR A 960 15.33 -24.92 4.38
CA TYR A 960 15.26 -24.16 3.13
C TYR A 960 16.64 -23.94 2.50
N LEU A 961 17.70 -23.75 3.30
CA LEU A 961 19.08 -23.76 2.80
C LEU A 961 19.44 -25.12 2.18
N ASN A 962 19.08 -26.23 2.83
CA ASN A 962 19.31 -27.57 2.28
C ASN A 962 18.49 -27.83 1.00
N ARG A 963 17.26 -27.31 0.90
CA ARG A 963 16.50 -27.34 -0.36
C ARG A 963 17.19 -26.54 -1.47
N TRP A 964 17.74 -25.37 -1.14
CA TRP A 964 18.53 -24.58 -2.08
C TRP A 964 19.76 -25.36 -2.58
N VAL A 965 20.53 -25.98 -1.68
CA VAL A 965 21.71 -26.82 -2.01
C VAL A 965 21.35 -27.91 -3.01
N ARG A 966 20.28 -28.67 -2.74
CA ARG A 966 19.80 -29.74 -3.63
C ARG A 966 19.42 -29.22 -5.01
N ARG A 967 18.74 -28.07 -5.06
CA ARG A 967 18.30 -27.45 -6.32
C ARG A 967 19.47 -26.95 -7.16
N GLN A 968 20.55 -26.47 -6.54
CA GLN A 968 21.76 -26.05 -7.23
C GLN A 968 22.66 -27.22 -7.68
N GLY A 969 22.35 -28.45 -7.28
CA GLY A 969 23.17 -29.63 -7.59
C GLY A 969 24.56 -29.63 -6.93
N VAL A 970 24.76 -28.83 -5.88
CA VAL A 970 26.04 -28.73 -5.15
C VAL A 970 26.03 -29.62 -3.90
N GLU A 971 27.20 -30.12 -3.48
CA GLU A 971 27.29 -30.96 -2.27
C GLU A 971 27.01 -30.16 -0.97
N THR A 972 27.32 -28.86 -0.94
CA THR A 972 27.11 -27.97 0.20
C THR A 972 27.02 -26.51 -0.23
N ALA A 973 26.35 -25.68 0.57
CA ALA A 973 26.40 -24.22 0.42
C ALA A 973 27.79 -23.66 0.75
N ARG A 974 28.13 -22.53 0.13
CA ARG A 974 29.32 -21.73 0.48
C ARG A 974 29.18 -21.16 1.89
N ILE A 975 30.31 -20.93 2.56
CA ILE A 975 30.30 -20.51 3.96
C ILE A 975 29.62 -19.17 4.17
N GLU A 976 29.75 -18.24 3.23
CA GLU A 976 29.12 -16.92 3.27
C GLU A 976 27.60 -17.04 3.23
N LYS A 977 27.06 -17.97 2.42
CA LYS A 977 25.62 -18.24 2.38
C LYS A 977 25.12 -18.96 3.64
N ILE A 978 25.95 -19.80 4.25
CA ILE A 978 25.64 -20.39 5.56
C ILE A 978 25.59 -19.28 6.63
N LYS A 979 26.55 -18.35 6.62
CA LYS A 979 26.57 -17.17 7.51
C LYS A 979 25.33 -16.30 7.31
N LEU A 980 24.90 -16.05 6.07
CA LEU A 980 23.65 -15.34 5.77
C LEU A 980 22.43 -15.99 6.45
N TYR A 981 22.25 -17.29 6.27
CA TYR A 981 21.08 -17.98 6.80
C TYR A 981 21.14 -18.11 8.33
N ALA A 982 22.33 -18.38 8.89
CA ALA A 982 22.50 -18.59 10.32
C ALA A 982 22.51 -17.28 11.12
N TYR A 983 23.24 -16.26 10.65
CA TYR A 983 23.53 -15.04 11.41
C TYR A 983 22.58 -13.90 11.09
N ALA A 984 21.98 -13.87 9.89
CA ALA A 984 21.03 -12.82 9.52
C ALA A 984 19.58 -13.29 9.44
N PHE A 985 19.30 -14.44 8.79
CA PHE A 985 17.91 -14.87 8.62
C PHE A 985 17.32 -15.56 9.84
N TYR A 986 18.05 -16.49 10.48
CA TYR A 986 17.53 -17.23 11.63
C TYR A 986 17.08 -16.31 12.79
N PRO A 987 17.85 -15.28 13.20
CA PRO A 987 17.42 -14.34 14.25
C PRO A 987 16.13 -13.58 13.90
N CYS A 988 15.78 -13.43 12.62
CA CYS A 988 14.50 -12.82 12.24
C CYS A 988 13.29 -13.68 12.62
N PHE A 989 13.45 -14.99 12.84
CA PHE A 989 12.33 -15.89 13.17
C PHE A 989 12.38 -16.40 14.61
N ASP A 990 13.53 -16.30 15.28
CA ASP A 990 13.73 -16.69 16.68
C ASP A 990 14.15 -15.48 17.52
N PRO A 991 13.22 -14.83 18.25
CA PRO A 991 13.48 -13.61 19.00
C PRO A 991 14.36 -13.82 20.24
N TYR A 992 14.75 -15.06 20.53
CA TYR A 992 15.65 -15.40 21.65
C TYR A 992 17.09 -15.60 21.22
N VAL A 993 17.41 -15.37 19.94
CA VAL A 993 18.76 -15.55 19.38
C VAL A 993 19.26 -14.24 18.79
N GLU A 994 20.48 -13.88 19.18
CA GLU A 994 21.17 -12.71 18.64
C GLU A 994 22.52 -13.10 18.06
N TYR A 995 22.94 -12.41 17.01
CA TYR A 995 24.26 -12.57 16.42
C TYR A 995 25.25 -11.61 17.06
N GLN A 996 26.30 -12.16 17.66
CA GLN A 996 27.42 -11.40 18.21
C GLN A 996 28.52 -11.32 17.14
N GLU A 997 28.66 -10.15 16.52
CA GLU A 997 29.59 -9.92 15.41
C GLU A 997 31.05 -10.15 15.83
N ASP A 998 31.45 -9.61 17.00
CA ASP A 998 32.81 -9.73 17.54
C ASP A 998 33.24 -11.19 17.78
N LEU A 999 32.29 -12.05 18.19
CA LEU A 999 32.55 -13.46 18.50
C LEU A 999 32.27 -14.39 17.30
N MET A 1000 31.70 -13.84 16.23
CA MET A 1000 31.13 -14.56 15.09
C MET A 1000 30.28 -15.75 15.52
N SER A 1001 29.36 -15.53 16.48
CA SER A 1001 28.61 -16.61 17.11
C SER A 1001 27.17 -16.21 17.44
N LEU A 1002 26.29 -17.22 17.49
CA LEU A 1002 24.91 -17.05 17.92
C LEU A 1002 24.81 -17.18 19.43
N GLU A 1003 24.38 -16.11 20.08
CA GLU A 1003 24.04 -16.08 21.50
C GLU A 1003 22.56 -16.45 21.68
N ILE A 1004 22.29 -17.41 22.56
CA ILE A 1004 20.93 -17.84 22.89
C ILE A 1004 20.58 -17.26 24.26
N LYS A 1005 19.60 -16.36 24.30
CA LYS A 1005 19.19 -15.64 25.51
C LYS A 1005 18.15 -16.40 26.35
N SER A 1006 17.49 -17.41 25.79
CA SER A 1006 16.44 -18.18 26.47
C SER A 1006 16.50 -19.67 26.13
N PRO A 1007 16.23 -20.57 27.10
CA PRO A 1007 16.09 -22.01 26.85
C PRO A 1007 14.91 -22.35 25.91
N GLU A 1008 13.98 -21.41 25.68
CA GLU A 1008 12.84 -21.61 24.77
C GLU A 1008 13.24 -21.67 23.29
N SER A 1009 14.44 -21.20 22.92
CA SER A 1009 14.90 -21.24 21.54
C SER A 1009 15.02 -22.68 21.01
N PRO A 1010 14.41 -22.99 19.86
CA PRO A 1010 14.60 -24.28 19.18
C PRO A 1010 16.05 -24.57 18.76
N LEU A 1011 16.92 -23.55 18.73
CA LEU A 1011 18.35 -23.69 18.40
C LEU A 1011 19.15 -24.38 19.51
N ASN A 1012 18.63 -24.42 20.75
CA ASN A 1012 19.34 -24.97 21.90
C ASN A 1012 19.81 -26.41 21.69
N HIS A 1013 18.91 -27.31 21.27
CA HIS A 1013 19.28 -28.71 21.08
C HIS A 1013 20.27 -28.90 19.93
N PRO A 1014 20.05 -28.38 18.71
CA PRO A 1014 21.03 -28.51 17.63
C PRO A 1014 22.40 -27.95 18.00
N LYS A 1015 22.47 -26.74 18.60
CA LYS A 1015 23.74 -26.13 19.02
C LYS A 1015 24.48 -27.02 20.03
N LYS A 1016 23.79 -27.45 21.08
CA LYS A 1016 24.41 -28.27 22.14
C LYS A 1016 24.83 -29.65 21.63
N LEU A 1017 24.02 -30.28 20.78
CA LEU A 1017 24.39 -31.54 20.14
C LEU A 1017 25.65 -31.39 19.30
N THR A 1018 25.72 -30.35 18.46
CA THR A 1018 26.90 -30.06 17.64
C THR A 1018 28.13 -29.82 18.48
N GLU A 1019 28.04 -29.08 19.59
CA GLU A 1019 29.14 -28.90 20.54
C GLU A 1019 29.61 -30.25 21.12
N LEU A 1020 28.68 -31.04 21.66
CA LEU A 1020 28.98 -32.30 22.36
C LEU A 1020 29.63 -33.35 21.45
N TYR A 1021 29.06 -33.62 20.26
CA TYR A 1021 29.67 -34.62 19.39
C TYR A 1021 30.99 -34.13 18.79
N ARG A 1022 31.18 -32.81 18.70
CA ARG A 1022 32.46 -32.20 18.35
C ARG A 1022 33.51 -32.28 19.47
N GLU A 1023 33.21 -32.78 20.65
CA GLU A 1023 34.30 -33.03 21.61
C GLU A 1023 35.07 -34.30 21.27
N PHE A 1024 34.42 -35.30 20.66
CA PHE A 1024 35.04 -36.59 20.35
C PHE A 1024 35.14 -36.93 18.84
N TYR A 1025 34.29 -36.38 17.99
CA TYR A 1025 34.20 -36.69 16.56
C TYR A 1025 34.36 -35.47 15.65
N ARG A 1026 35.13 -35.61 14.57
CA ARG A 1026 35.20 -34.69 13.43
C ARG A 1026 34.97 -35.44 12.12
N ALA A 1027 34.49 -34.76 11.09
CA ALA A 1027 34.58 -35.29 9.73
C ALA A 1027 36.06 -35.36 9.29
N ASN A 1028 36.41 -36.35 8.47
CA ASN A 1028 37.80 -36.57 8.05
C ASN A 1028 38.31 -35.43 7.16
N LYS A 1029 37.47 -34.92 6.24
CA LYS A 1029 37.80 -33.75 5.43
C LYS A 1029 37.67 -32.47 6.25
N GLN A 1030 38.76 -31.70 6.32
CA GLN A 1030 38.80 -30.41 6.99
C GLN A 1030 38.06 -29.31 6.21
N PHE A 1031 38.13 -29.36 4.87
CA PHE A 1031 37.44 -28.44 3.97
C PHE A 1031 36.32 -29.19 3.25
N SER A 1032 35.10 -28.63 3.29
CA SER A 1032 33.91 -29.16 2.61
C SER A 1032 33.65 -30.66 2.85
N PRO A 1033 33.45 -31.11 4.11
CA PRO A 1033 33.03 -32.47 4.39
C PRO A 1033 31.63 -32.75 3.83
N LYS A 1034 31.36 -34.02 3.48
CA LYS A 1034 30.03 -34.48 3.05
C LYS A 1034 29.04 -34.43 4.22
N ALA A 1035 27.77 -34.12 3.94
CA ALA A 1035 26.72 -33.98 4.95
C ALA A 1035 26.57 -35.24 5.83
N ASN A 1036 26.56 -36.42 5.21
CA ASN A 1036 26.48 -37.72 5.91
C ASN A 1036 27.69 -38.01 6.81
N ALA A 1037 28.87 -37.45 6.50
CA ALA A 1037 30.05 -37.57 7.35
C ALA A 1037 29.92 -36.66 8.58
N VAL A 1038 29.41 -35.45 8.41
CA VAL A 1038 29.19 -34.49 9.51
C VAL A 1038 28.13 -34.99 10.50
N LEU A 1039 27.03 -35.56 10.00
CA LEU A 1039 25.87 -35.95 10.79
C LEU A 1039 25.95 -37.36 11.39
N LYS A 1040 27.04 -38.09 11.14
CA LYS A 1040 27.17 -39.51 11.48
C LYS A 1040 26.89 -39.85 12.96
N PRO A 1041 27.37 -39.06 13.96
CA PRO A 1041 27.02 -39.33 15.37
C PRO A 1041 25.53 -39.17 15.67
N ILE A 1042 24.87 -38.16 15.08
CA ILE A 1042 23.43 -37.92 15.24
C ILE A 1042 22.64 -39.05 14.58
N ASP A 1043 23.02 -39.44 13.36
CA ASP A 1043 22.33 -40.51 12.62
C ASP A 1043 22.40 -41.84 13.37
N ILE A 1044 23.53 -42.16 14.00
CA ILE A 1044 23.67 -43.38 14.80
C ILE A 1044 22.86 -43.31 16.09
N ALA A 1045 22.87 -42.18 16.79
CA ALA A 1045 22.08 -42.01 18.00
C ALA A 1045 20.57 -42.14 17.71
N ALA A 1046 20.06 -41.40 16.72
CA ALA A 1046 18.67 -41.46 16.31
C ALA A 1046 18.26 -42.88 15.87
N ASN A 1047 19.04 -43.52 14.98
CA ASN A 1047 18.76 -44.89 14.55
C ASN A 1047 18.79 -45.90 15.69
N THR A 1048 19.64 -45.70 16.71
CA THR A 1048 19.68 -46.59 17.87
C THR A 1048 18.39 -46.48 18.69
N ILE A 1049 17.87 -45.26 18.91
CA ILE A 1049 16.61 -45.06 19.64
C ILE A 1049 15.41 -45.61 18.86
N LEU A 1050 15.38 -45.37 17.54
CA LEU A 1050 14.30 -45.84 16.67
C LEU A 1050 14.22 -47.38 16.61
N ASN A 1051 15.37 -48.06 16.62
CA ASN A 1051 15.44 -49.52 16.57
C ASN A 1051 15.50 -50.19 17.95
N ALA A 1052 15.67 -49.42 19.04
CA ALA A 1052 15.68 -49.96 20.40
C ALA A 1052 14.30 -50.49 20.80
N ASP A 1053 14.28 -51.62 21.50
CA ASP A 1053 13.06 -52.24 22.02
C ASP A 1053 12.26 -51.22 22.85
N PRO A 1054 10.92 -51.14 22.71
CA PRO A 1054 10.07 -50.22 23.47
C PRO A 1054 10.27 -50.25 24.99
N SER A 1055 10.76 -51.37 25.53
CA SER A 1055 11.10 -51.54 26.96
C SER A 1055 12.36 -50.80 27.42
N PHE A 1056 13.23 -50.36 26.51
CA PHE A 1056 14.42 -49.57 26.84
C PHE A 1056 14.01 -48.11 27.07
N GLN A 1057 14.12 -47.65 28.32
CA GLN A 1057 13.81 -46.28 28.76
C GLN A 1057 14.88 -45.77 29.73
N GLY A 1058 15.04 -44.45 29.85
CA GLY A 1058 16.01 -43.82 30.75
C GLY A 1058 17.44 -44.31 30.50
N GLU A 1059 18.16 -44.66 31.57
CA GLU A 1059 19.56 -45.09 31.55
C GLU A 1059 19.84 -46.25 30.58
N ALA A 1060 18.91 -47.21 30.43
CA ALA A 1060 19.11 -48.34 29.51
C ALA A 1060 19.20 -47.89 28.05
N LEU A 1061 18.46 -46.83 27.69
CA LEU A 1061 18.48 -46.25 26.35
C LEU A 1061 19.73 -45.36 26.16
N VAL A 1062 20.14 -44.63 27.20
CA VAL A 1062 21.41 -43.87 27.23
C VAL A 1062 22.59 -44.81 26.97
N ASP A 1063 22.67 -45.93 27.69
CA ASP A 1063 23.73 -46.94 27.53
C ASP A 1063 23.74 -47.54 26.12
N ALA A 1064 22.56 -47.82 25.56
CA ALA A 1064 22.45 -48.35 24.19
C ALA A 1064 23.00 -47.36 23.15
N VAL A 1065 22.63 -46.08 23.25
CA VAL A 1065 23.15 -45.02 22.38
C VAL A 1065 24.66 -44.84 22.57
N ALA A 1066 25.13 -44.76 23.81
CA ALA A 1066 26.55 -44.61 24.14
C ALA A 1066 27.39 -45.78 23.58
N ALA A 1067 26.89 -47.02 23.68
CA ALA A 1067 27.54 -48.20 23.12
C ALA A 1067 27.60 -48.15 21.58
N ALA A 1068 26.50 -47.76 20.92
CA ALA A 1068 26.44 -47.65 19.46
C ALA A 1068 27.41 -46.57 18.91
N VAL A 1069 27.47 -45.42 19.58
CA VAL A 1069 28.40 -44.33 19.24
C VAL A 1069 29.85 -44.70 19.58
N SER A 1070 30.11 -45.40 20.67
CA SER A 1070 31.45 -45.94 20.98
C SER A 1070 31.95 -46.89 19.89
N LYS A 1071 31.05 -47.75 19.38
CA LYS A 1071 31.35 -48.64 18.25
C LYS A 1071 31.58 -47.89 16.94
N LEU A 1072 30.97 -46.72 16.74
CA LEU A 1072 31.36 -45.82 15.66
C LEU A 1072 32.81 -45.38 15.87
N MET A 1073 33.16 -44.87 17.05
CA MET A 1073 34.51 -44.36 17.33
C MET A 1073 35.58 -45.44 17.20
N ASP A 1074 35.35 -46.67 17.63
CA ASP A 1074 36.27 -47.80 17.39
C ASP A 1074 36.54 -48.02 15.89
N ARG A 1075 35.52 -47.87 15.05
CA ARG A 1075 35.67 -47.96 13.59
C ARG A 1075 36.42 -46.76 13.02
N VAL A 1076 36.26 -45.57 13.61
CA VAL A 1076 37.00 -44.37 13.21
C VAL A 1076 38.48 -44.49 13.58
N HIS A 1077 38.81 -44.94 14.81
CA HIS A 1077 40.18 -45.22 15.26
C HIS A 1077 40.88 -46.30 14.43
N SER A 1078 40.13 -47.31 13.97
CA SER A 1078 40.64 -48.36 13.07
C SER A 1078 40.64 -47.97 11.59
N SER A 1079 40.29 -46.73 11.25
CA SER A 1079 40.17 -46.22 9.87
C SER A 1079 39.22 -47.04 8.99
N THR A 1080 38.30 -47.79 9.60
CA THR A 1080 37.27 -48.60 8.91
C THR A 1080 35.95 -47.84 8.71
N ALA A 1081 35.83 -46.66 9.32
CA ALA A 1081 34.72 -45.74 9.11
C ALA A 1081 35.23 -44.30 8.95
N GLU A 1082 34.56 -43.52 8.10
CA GLU A 1082 34.83 -42.10 7.91
C GLU A 1082 34.64 -41.29 9.22
N GLY A 1083 35.64 -40.48 9.56
CA GLY A 1083 35.70 -39.59 10.72
C GLY A 1083 37.15 -39.30 11.14
N ARG A 1084 37.34 -38.39 12.09
CA ARG A 1084 38.60 -38.09 12.78
C ARG A 1084 38.32 -38.02 14.28
N TRP A 1085 39.15 -38.69 15.08
CA TRP A 1085 39.06 -38.69 16.55
C TRP A 1085 39.78 -37.48 17.15
N MET A 1086 39.31 -36.98 18.28
CA MET A 1086 39.94 -35.87 19.01
C MET A 1086 40.88 -36.33 20.13
N PHE A 1087 40.71 -37.55 20.62
CA PHE A 1087 41.47 -38.14 21.73
C PHE A 1087 42.36 -39.26 21.23
N ASN A 1088 43.60 -39.32 21.72
CA ASN A 1088 44.51 -40.40 21.33
C ASN A 1088 44.15 -41.72 22.06
N SER A 1089 44.78 -42.84 21.67
CA SER A 1089 44.47 -44.16 22.25
C SER A 1089 44.72 -44.28 23.77
N LYS A 1090 45.41 -43.32 24.40
CA LYS A 1090 45.63 -43.26 25.87
C LYS A 1090 44.55 -42.48 26.61
N GLU A 1091 43.72 -41.72 25.89
CA GLU A 1091 42.64 -40.86 26.42
C GLU A 1091 41.25 -41.45 26.16
N ARG A 1092 41.18 -42.76 25.85
CA ARG A 1092 39.93 -43.46 25.53
C ARG A 1092 38.87 -43.39 26.64
N ASP A 1093 39.27 -43.29 27.90
CA ASP A 1093 38.33 -43.15 29.01
C ASP A 1093 37.67 -41.77 29.04
N ILE A 1094 38.40 -40.71 28.66
CA ILE A 1094 37.85 -39.35 28.49
C ILE A 1094 36.91 -39.32 27.27
N GLU A 1095 37.31 -39.94 26.15
CA GLU A 1095 36.47 -40.06 24.96
C GLU A 1095 35.14 -40.76 25.27
N ARG A 1096 35.16 -41.86 26.03
CA ARG A 1096 33.95 -42.57 26.48
C ARG A 1096 33.06 -41.71 27.36
N GLN A 1097 33.65 -40.91 28.25
CA GLN A 1097 32.88 -39.97 29.07
C GLN A 1097 32.18 -38.91 28.20
N LYS A 1098 32.87 -38.37 27.18
CA LYS A 1098 32.27 -37.42 26.22
C LYS A 1098 31.18 -38.03 25.36
N ILE A 1099 31.34 -39.29 24.96
CA ILE A 1099 30.29 -40.05 24.27
C ILE A 1099 29.07 -40.26 25.18
N LEU A 1100 29.28 -40.56 26.47
CA LEU A 1100 28.20 -40.72 27.43
C LEU A 1100 27.46 -39.39 27.68
N GLU A 1101 28.17 -38.26 27.78
CA GLU A 1101 27.57 -36.92 27.88
C GLU A 1101 26.68 -36.61 26.67
N PHE A 1102 27.15 -36.90 25.45
CA PHE A 1102 26.35 -36.77 24.22
C PHE A 1102 25.12 -37.69 24.21
N ALA A 1103 25.31 -38.97 24.53
CA ALA A 1103 24.23 -39.95 24.53
C ALA A 1103 23.14 -39.60 25.56
N ARG A 1104 23.55 -39.19 26.76
CA ARG A 1104 22.65 -38.75 27.83
C ARG A 1104 21.84 -37.54 27.39
N TYR A 1105 22.47 -36.51 26.84
CA TYR A 1105 21.76 -35.32 26.37
C TYR A 1105 20.78 -35.65 25.23
N PHE A 1106 21.19 -36.49 24.27
CA PHE A 1106 20.31 -36.88 23.15
C PHE A 1106 19.07 -37.67 23.64
N VAL A 1107 19.24 -38.56 24.61
CA VAL A 1107 18.13 -39.36 25.14
C VAL A 1107 17.27 -38.55 26.10
N GLU A 1108 17.86 -37.99 27.16
CA GLU A 1108 17.10 -37.34 28.24
C GLU A 1108 16.52 -35.99 27.79
N GLU A 1109 17.35 -35.10 27.21
CA GLU A 1109 16.92 -33.73 26.88
C GLU A 1109 16.18 -33.65 25.54
N VAL A 1110 16.63 -34.38 24.51
CA VAL A 1110 16.03 -34.28 23.17
C VAL A 1110 14.88 -35.26 22.99
N PHE A 1111 15.09 -36.55 23.24
CA PHE A 1111 14.07 -37.57 22.97
C PHE A 1111 12.99 -37.64 24.07
N GLU A 1112 13.37 -37.80 25.34
CA GLU A 1112 12.42 -37.98 26.43
C GLU A 1112 11.70 -36.67 26.80
N LYS A 1113 12.42 -35.55 26.93
CA LYS A 1113 11.80 -34.26 27.25
C LYS A 1113 11.17 -33.60 26.03
N SER A 1114 11.96 -33.21 25.02
CA SER A 1114 11.44 -32.39 23.90
C SER A 1114 10.52 -33.15 22.94
N PHE A 1115 10.78 -34.44 22.70
CA PHE A 1115 9.90 -35.30 21.90
C PHE A 1115 8.93 -36.13 22.73
N ALA A 1116 8.88 -35.97 24.05
CA ALA A 1116 8.00 -36.71 24.96
C ALA A 1116 8.12 -38.25 24.82
N GLY A 1117 9.30 -38.76 24.42
CA GLY A 1117 9.55 -40.19 24.17
C GLY A 1117 8.88 -40.73 22.90
N ASP A 1118 8.33 -39.88 22.04
CA ASP A 1118 7.63 -40.27 20.81
C ASP A 1118 8.63 -40.60 19.68
N ARG A 1119 8.77 -41.89 19.37
CA ARG A 1119 9.61 -42.38 18.26
C ARG A 1119 9.15 -41.87 16.89
N GLY A 1120 7.86 -41.58 16.70
CA GLY A 1120 7.34 -41.02 15.45
C GLY A 1120 7.80 -39.57 15.22
N ARG A 1121 7.87 -38.77 16.29
CA ARG A 1121 8.47 -37.42 16.23
C ARG A 1121 9.97 -37.47 15.90
N LEU A 1122 10.68 -38.44 16.49
CA LEU A 1122 12.09 -38.68 16.20
C LEU A 1122 12.34 -39.26 14.80
N ALA A 1123 11.42 -40.02 14.19
CA ALA A 1123 11.56 -40.53 12.82
C ALA A 1123 11.08 -39.53 11.75
N GLY A 1124 10.33 -38.50 12.15
CA GLY A 1124 9.60 -37.62 11.25
C GLY A 1124 10.33 -36.33 10.85
N ARG A 1125 9.56 -35.26 10.70
CA ARG A 1125 10.08 -33.95 10.25
C ARG A 1125 11.01 -33.28 11.27
N GLN A 1126 10.80 -33.49 12.57
CA GLN A 1126 11.52 -32.80 13.63
C GLN A 1126 13.00 -33.19 13.71
N ILE A 1127 13.34 -34.48 13.54
CA ILE A 1127 14.75 -34.89 13.48
C ILE A 1127 15.46 -34.33 12.25
N ASN A 1128 14.76 -34.21 11.11
CA ASN A 1128 15.36 -33.68 9.90
C ASN A 1128 15.71 -32.19 10.07
N LEU A 1129 14.89 -31.43 10.79
CA LEU A 1129 15.23 -30.05 11.17
C LEU A 1129 16.47 -29.98 12.06
N ILE A 1130 16.58 -30.86 13.06
CA ILE A 1130 17.77 -30.94 13.92
C ILE A 1130 19.01 -31.30 13.10
N ARG A 1131 18.91 -32.32 12.22
CA ARG A 1131 20.00 -32.75 11.34
C ARG A 1131 20.46 -31.64 10.41
N ASP A 1132 19.54 -31.02 9.67
CA ASP A 1132 19.84 -29.90 8.78
C ASP A 1132 20.54 -28.76 9.54
N THR A 1133 20.04 -28.42 10.73
CA THR A 1133 20.64 -27.36 11.57
C THR A 1133 22.04 -27.74 12.06
N CYS A 1134 22.22 -28.95 12.61
CA CYS A 1134 23.50 -29.44 13.11
C CYS A 1134 24.58 -29.48 12.03
N GLU A 1135 24.21 -29.80 10.78
CA GLU A 1135 25.12 -29.78 9.64
C GLU A 1135 25.72 -28.38 9.45
N PHE A 1136 24.86 -27.36 9.38
CA PHE A 1136 25.31 -25.99 9.11
C PHE A 1136 26.05 -25.37 10.31
N LEU A 1137 25.62 -25.65 11.54
CA LEU A 1137 26.34 -25.23 12.75
C LEU A 1137 27.73 -25.86 12.82
N TYR A 1138 27.86 -27.14 12.45
CA TYR A 1138 29.18 -27.78 12.37
C TYR A 1138 30.06 -27.09 11.34
N ARG A 1139 29.53 -26.73 10.17
CA ARG A 1139 30.32 -26.05 9.13
C ARG A 1139 30.82 -24.68 9.61
N LEU A 1140 29.99 -23.91 10.31
CA LEU A 1140 30.40 -22.62 10.91
C LEU A 1140 31.52 -22.80 11.94
N ALA A 1141 31.37 -23.76 12.85
CA ALA A 1141 32.41 -24.03 13.85
C ALA A 1141 33.69 -24.59 13.21
N GLN A 1142 33.60 -25.32 12.10
CA GLN A 1142 34.78 -25.80 11.36
C GLN A 1142 35.49 -24.65 10.63
N ASP A 1143 34.74 -23.69 10.05
CA ASP A 1143 35.30 -22.48 9.44
C ASP A 1143 36.08 -21.66 10.47
N LYS A 1144 35.49 -21.45 11.66
CA LYS A 1144 36.15 -20.74 12.76
C LYS A 1144 37.46 -21.42 13.18
N GLU A 1145 37.45 -22.73 13.45
CA GLU A 1145 38.68 -23.50 13.74
C GLU A 1145 39.71 -23.39 12.60
N ASN A 1146 39.28 -23.39 11.34
CA ASN A 1146 40.18 -23.29 10.19
C ASN A 1146 40.83 -21.90 10.07
N GLN A 1147 40.11 -20.83 10.44
CA GLN A 1147 40.65 -19.47 10.49
C GLN A 1147 41.67 -19.31 11.62
N GLU A 1148 41.33 -19.76 12.82
CA GLU A 1148 42.23 -19.75 13.98
C GLU A 1148 43.52 -20.54 13.69
N ASN A 1149 43.43 -21.68 12.99
CA ASN A 1149 44.60 -22.45 12.59
C ASN A 1149 45.47 -21.76 11.52
N LYS A 1150 44.87 -20.95 10.63
CA LYS A 1150 45.62 -20.16 9.64
C LYS A 1150 46.36 -18.99 10.31
N GLU A 1151 45.73 -18.34 11.28
CA GLU A 1151 46.35 -17.24 12.04
C GLU A 1151 47.49 -17.72 12.94
N ASN A 1152 47.41 -18.96 13.44
CA ASN A 1152 48.45 -19.58 14.26
C ASN A 1152 49.56 -20.30 13.46
N GLN A 1153 49.54 -20.28 12.13
CA GLN A 1153 50.65 -20.75 11.31
C GLN A 1153 51.71 -19.65 11.17
N PRO A 1154 52.98 -19.89 11.55
CA PRO A 1154 54.05 -18.92 11.29
C PRO A 1154 54.22 -18.73 9.79
N LEU A 1155 54.29 -17.48 9.33
CA LEU A 1155 54.72 -17.11 7.98
C LEU A 1155 56.10 -17.74 7.72
N ASN A 1156 56.14 -18.83 6.97
CA ASN A 1156 57.38 -19.26 6.34
C ASN A 1156 57.65 -18.30 5.17
N GLU A 1157 58.63 -17.41 5.34
CA GLU A 1157 59.39 -16.85 4.24
C GLU A 1157 60.14 -18.01 3.56
N ASP A 1158 59.56 -18.56 2.50
CA ASP A 1158 60.18 -19.25 1.35
C ASP A 1158 59.17 -20.28 0.76
N ASP A 1159 58.29 -19.81 -0.13
CA ASP A 1159 57.89 -20.43 -1.42
C ASP A 1159 56.79 -19.63 -2.14
#